data_AF-A0A9J7KWU0-F1
#
_entry.id   AF-A0A9J7KWU0-F1
#
_cell.length_a   1.000
_cell.length_b   1.000
_cell.length_c   1.000
_cell.angle_alpha   90.00
_cell.angle_beta   90.00
_cell.angle_gamma   90.00
#
_symmetry.space_group_name_H-M   'P 1'
#
loop_
_entity.id
_entity.type
_entity.pdbx_description
1 polymer ?
#
loop_
_entity_poly.entity_id
_entity_poly.type
_entity_poly.pdbx_seq_one_letter_code
_entity_poly.pdbx_strand_id
1 'polypeptide(L)'
;MEMEQETYADSVQRLSNNLGLLSVQLQALLRDAEDQKWAFIPETWQFEDRVGEQDIYNVKDLITAPSTQRPGKTEADILWECADLAVECKSYPRAVAILFLLDRYAFWQGTSPRLLKAIDDIRQNSPSTPVPPQIVIRKARVLTNAGDLQGAERVLDDVLSPDKEKGQWYDASTLILDSIIGFRMLPKPDKKGIASSVGLLMDVFKNISYRDFQILKQQYTLQADSPLLEAYRAAEEAAHLSKYDPLFCARHRRRAGEVLILCAQQIQDDQEKEKFLQLARTNLSESLHSHESVEALRSREQLCEFICASFQSCQVLEMTGAVEKSNNLTKMCMHLYEEYCAVETNLSLTSSMKRMIDLIMEVFETLLSTSQLQETVGGNNTDLAKETTLSYSLSINHIVPNDHTTQRQPGEENNPQTVDENGKKSGTVDSGFDTTEDEDRTSDYNKSTVDPSATTIDLDEANSAGKNVPKDNICSSSTVDPSATTVDQTKAKWLQPPTEVDRLCRAVDKHHIQASTVDPSMTTLGLTVDPSATTVDVAYEKVGSDENIGVGKDETSLSHVGDSRHERKMSAEEQKKWNEMFADLSPVTRVHKALLHKYDPFNDRWESENTLVYLGDPLLLSDDKKGKQRDAFFVQYISQEEAMGRYVGKRYKKDKPYEQYRQDVCCQMTARKYVTVFNHKLRHQQAFGQIQYLPAVTLQVNPSQPESFTINVEPYIDGDFVKLTNNLKYKHPVLDSGLATAFTHFTYEASGQKLMIVDIQGWTTVDGRGVTYFTDPQIHSEEIKKYGRGNLGDRGVQAFWREQHPRCNKVCRLLKLKRPLMTS
;
A
#
# COMPACT_ATOMS: atom_id res chain seq x y z
N MET A 1 -54.59 -9.91 -8.02
CA MET A 1 -54.21 -11.15 -8.72
C MET A 1 -54.02 -10.88 -10.20
N GLU A 2 -55.06 -10.57 -10.98
CA GLU A 2 -54.93 -10.30 -12.43
C GLU A 2 -53.99 -9.12 -12.72
N MET A 3 -54.20 -7.93 -12.11
CA MET A 3 -53.27 -6.79 -12.24
C MET A 3 -51.82 -7.12 -11.85
N GLU A 4 -51.60 -8.02 -10.88
CA GLU A 4 -50.26 -8.41 -10.42
C GLU A 4 -49.57 -9.34 -11.44
N GLN A 5 -50.36 -10.16 -12.16
CA GLN A 5 -49.88 -11.00 -13.26
C GLN A 5 -49.60 -10.18 -14.52
N GLU A 6 -50.42 -9.16 -14.82
CA GLU A 6 -50.16 -8.20 -15.90
C GLU A 6 -48.86 -7.40 -15.65
N THR A 7 -48.66 -6.86 -14.45
CA THR A 7 -47.41 -6.15 -14.12
C THR A 7 -46.19 -7.06 -14.14
N TYR A 8 -46.32 -8.32 -13.68
CA TYR A 8 -45.21 -9.27 -13.75
C TYR A 8 -44.85 -9.61 -15.21
N ALA A 9 -45.85 -9.77 -16.09
CA ALA A 9 -45.61 -10.02 -17.51
C ALA A 9 -44.94 -8.82 -18.22
N ASP A 10 -45.34 -7.58 -17.89
CA ASP A 10 -44.69 -6.37 -18.38
C ASP A 10 -43.22 -6.29 -17.95
N SER A 11 -42.92 -6.49 -16.66
CA SER A 11 -41.54 -6.44 -16.16
C SER A 11 -40.64 -7.54 -16.73
N VAL A 12 -41.17 -8.76 -16.98
CA VAL A 12 -40.43 -9.82 -17.69
C VAL A 12 -40.16 -9.43 -19.15
N GLN A 13 -41.13 -8.87 -19.85
CA GLN A 13 -40.94 -8.41 -21.23
C GLN A 13 -39.94 -7.23 -21.30
N ARG A 14 -40.02 -6.28 -20.36
CA ARG A 14 -39.08 -5.15 -20.25
C ARG A 14 -37.66 -5.60 -19.94
N LEU A 15 -37.48 -6.61 -19.08
CA LEU A 15 -36.18 -7.23 -18.84
C LEU A 15 -35.60 -7.83 -20.13
N SER A 16 -36.40 -8.63 -20.85
CA SER A 16 -35.98 -9.22 -22.13
C SER A 16 -35.65 -8.16 -23.19
N ASN A 17 -36.43 -7.08 -23.25
CA ASN A 17 -36.20 -5.97 -24.17
C ASN A 17 -34.90 -5.24 -23.83
N ASN A 18 -34.71 -4.81 -22.57
CA ASN A 18 -33.52 -4.06 -22.14
C ASN A 18 -32.22 -4.87 -22.30
N LEU A 19 -32.25 -6.18 -22.03
CA LEU A 19 -31.08 -7.05 -22.26
C LEU A 19 -30.69 -7.13 -23.75
N GLY A 20 -31.67 -7.03 -24.66
CA GLY A 20 -31.43 -6.94 -26.10
C GLY A 20 -30.83 -5.61 -26.58
N LEU A 21 -30.82 -4.57 -25.74
CA LEU A 21 -30.21 -3.26 -26.06
C LEU A 21 -28.71 -3.20 -25.74
N LEU A 22 -28.19 -4.18 -24.99
CA LEU A 22 -26.76 -4.31 -24.69
C LEU A 22 -25.96 -4.71 -25.93
N SER A 23 -24.71 -4.28 -25.98
CA SER A 23 -23.69 -4.72 -26.94
C SER A 23 -23.54 -6.25 -26.99
N VAL A 24 -23.23 -6.77 -28.18
CA VAL A 24 -23.12 -8.23 -28.43
C VAL A 24 -22.09 -8.90 -27.49
N GLN A 25 -21.00 -8.18 -27.18
CA GLN A 25 -19.98 -8.58 -26.23
C GLN A 25 -20.52 -8.71 -24.80
N LEU A 26 -21.28 -7.72 -24.29
CA LEU A 26 -21.90 -7.81 -22.96
C LEU A 26 -23.00 -8.87 -22.91
N GLN A 27 -23.77 -9.07 -23.99
CA GLN A 27 -24.72 -10.18 -24.08
C GLN A 27 -24.02 -11.55 -24.03
N ALA A 28 -22.81 -11.69 -24.60
CA ALA A 28 -22.02 -12.91 -24.50
C ALA A 28 -21.50 -13.13 -23.08
N LEU A 29 -20.86 -12.11 -22.49
CA LEU A 29 -20.37 -12.16 -21.10
C LEU A 29 -21.50 -12.45 -20.10
N LEU A 30 -22.73 -11.97 -20.34
CA LEU A 30 -23.88 -12.30 -19.49
C LEU A 30 -24.27 -13.78 -19.59
N ARG A 31 -24.33 -14.36 -20.79
CA ARG A 31 -24.60 -15.80 -20.95
C ARG A 31 -23.53 -16.64 -20.26
N ASP A 32 -22.26 -16.26 -20.40
CA ASP A 32 -21.14 -16.96 -19.78
C ASP A 32 -21.12 -16.81 -18.25
N ALA A 33 -21.64 -15.71 -17.72
CA ALA A 33 -21.88 -15.49 -16.29
C ALA A 33 -23.08 -16.29 -15.74
N GLU A 34 -24.17 -16.43 -16.51
CA GLU A 34 -25.30 -17.29 -16.17
C GLU A 34 -24.92 -18.79 -16.20
N ASP A 35 -24.09 -19.19 -17.17
CA ASP A 35 -23.45 -20.52 -17.25
C ASP A 35 -22.36 -20.73 -16.17
N GLN A 36 -22.03 -19.71 -15.37
CA GLN A 36 -21.01 -19.73 -14.30
C GLN A 36 -19.61 -20.19 -14.77
N LYS A 37 -19.21 -19.82 -16.00
CA LYS A 37 -17.96 -20.29 -16.62
C LYS A 37 -16.68 -19.85 -15.89
N TRP A 38 -16.75 -18.82 -15.05
CA TRP A 38 -15.61 -18.28 -14.31
C TRP A 38 -15.99 -17.77 -12.91
N ALA A 39 -15.05 -17.86 -11.96
CA ALA A 39 -15.19 -17.26 -10.62
C ALA A 39 -15.00 -15.72 -10.61
N PHE A 40 -14.33 -15.20 -11.64
CA PHE A 40 -14.05 -13.78 -11.90
C PHE A 40 -14.22 -13.52 -13.39
N ILE A 41 -14.71 -12.35 -13.79
CA ILE A 41 -14.84 -12.03 -15.21
C ILE A 41 -13.44 -11.71 -15.78
N PRO A 42 -12.98 -12.40 -16.83
CA PRO A 42 -11.66 -12.14 -17.41
C PRO A 42 -11.59 -10.75 -18.06
N GLU A 43 -10.37 -10.25 -18.30
CA GLU A 43 -10.11 -9.39 -19.47
C GLU A 43 -9.62 -10.29 -20.62
N THR A 44 -9.82 -9.90 -21.89
CA THR A 44 -9.43 -10.74 -23.03
C THR A 44 -7.93 -11.04 -23.10
N TRP A 45 -7.10 -10.11 -22.60
CA TRP A 45 -5.65 -10.26 -22.53
C TRP A 45 -5.15 -11.04 -21.31
N GLN A 46 -6.00 -11.34 -20.31
CA GLN A 46 -5.57 -11.77 -18.97
C GLN A 46 -4.84 -13.12 -18.97
N PHE A 47 -5.27 -14.05 -19.83
CA PHE A 47 -4.79 -15.44 -19.85
C PHE A 47 -4.09 -15.85 -21.17
N GLU A 48 -4.08 -15.01 -22.20
CA GLU A 48 -3.57 -15.36 -23.53
C GLU A 48 -2.18 -14.79 -23.81
N ASP A 49 -1.21 -15.60 -24.25
CA ASP A 49 0.16 -15.16 -24.54
C ASP A 49 0.26 -14.21 -25.75
N ARG A 50 -0.69 -14.33 -26.68
CA ARG A 50 -0.85 -13.45 -27.85
C ARG A 50 -2.32 -13.10 -28.00
N VAL A 51 -2.62 -11.82 -28.04
CA VAL A 51 -3.97 -11.28 -28.23
C VAL A 51 -4.02 -10.64 -29.61
N GLY A 52 -5.07 -10.89 -30.39
CA GLY A 52 -5.29 -10.17 -31.65
C GLY A 52 -5.66 -8.72 -31.39
N GLU A 53 -5.20 -7.78 -32.22
CA GLU A 53 -5.46 -6.34 -32.04
C GLU A 53 -6.96 -6.00 -31.96
N GLN A 54 -7.82 -6.78 -32.62
CA GLN A 54 -9.27 -6.62 -32.61
C GLN A 54 -9.97 -7.30 -31.40
N ASP A 55 -9.24 -8.12 -30.64
CA ASP A 55 -9.72 -8.81 -29.44
C ASP A 55 -9.31 -8.10 -28.14
N ILE A 56 -8.39 -7.12 -28.20
CA ILE A 56 -7.95 -6.35 -27.02
C ILE A 56 -9.04 -5.33 -26.66
N TYR A 57 -9.78 -5.62 -25.58
CA TYR A 57 -10.60 -4.63 -24.89
C TYR A 57 -10.56 -4.90 -23.38
N ASN A 58 -10.67 -3.85 -22.58
CA ASN A 58 -10.93 -4.00 -21.15
C ASN A 58 -12.43 -3.95 -20.90
N VAL A 59 -12.95 -4.80 -20.02
CA VAL A 59 -14.40 -4.85 -19.70
C VAL A 59 -14.88 -3.54 -19.07
N LYS A 60 -13.96 -2.73 -18.50
CA LYS A 60 -14.20 -1.34 -18.09
C LYS A 60 -14.75 -0.49 -19.23
N ASP A 61 -14.17 -0.57 -20.41
CA ASP A 61 -14.51 0.28 -21.54
C ASP A 61 -15.85 -0.15 -22.16
N LEU A 62 -16.15 -1.45 -22.21
CA LEU A 62 -17.48 -1.95 -22.59
C LEU A 62 -18.59 -1.47 -21.64
N ILE A 63 -18.40 -1.60 -20.32
CA ILE A 63 -19.43 -1.24 -19.34
C ILE A 63 -19.64 0.28 -19.28
N THR A 64 -18.59 1.07 -19.47
CA THR A 64 -18.67 2.55 -19.50
C THR A 64 -19.03 3.14 -20.86
N ALA A 65 -19.17 2.33 -21.91
CA ALA A 65 -19.51 2.81 -23.24
C ALA A 65 -20.90 3.49 -23.28
N PRO A 66 -21.07 4.59 -24.03
CA PRO A 66 -22.39 5.09 -24.41
C PRO A 66 -23.14 4.03 -25.23
N SER A 67 -24.39 3.76 -24.88
CA SER A 67 -25.16 2.73 -25.57
C SER A 67 -25.57 3.19 -26.97
N THR A 68 -25.28 2.36 -27.97
CA THR A 68 -25.69 2.63 -29.36
C THR A 68 -27.21 2.59 -29.56
N GLN A 69 -27.93 1.91 -28.66
CA GLN A 69 -29.38 1.72 -28.74
C GLN A 69 -30.17 2.72 -27.87
N ARG A 70 -29.53 3.34 -26.86
CA ARG A 70 -30.17 4.32 -25.96
C ARG A 70 -29.31 5.58 -25.81
N PRO A 71 -29.53 6.62 -26.64
CA PRO A 71 -28.83 7.90 -26.51
C PRO A 71 -28.95 8.48 -25.09
N GLY A 72 -27.83 8.94 -24.53
CA GLY A 72 -27.77 9.51 -23.18
C GLY A 72 -27.72 8.49 -22.04
N LYS A 73 -27.59 7.19 -22.34
CA LYS A 73 -27.38 6.09 -21.37
C LYS A 73 -26.07 5.37 -21.65
N THR A 74 -25.42 4.86 -20.61
CA THR A 74 -24.31 3.91 -20.74
C THR A 74 -24.80 2.47 -20.74
N GLU A 75 -23.96 1.53 -21.16
CA GLU A 75 -24.23 0.10 -21.00
C GLU A 75 -24.40 -0.28 -19.51
N ALA A 76 -23.66 0.35 -18.59
CA ALA A 76 -23.82 0.21 -17.14
C ALA A 76 -25.22 0.62 -16.64
N ASP A 77 -25.80 1.70 -17.18
CA ASP A 77 -27.16 2.11 -16.82
C ASP A 77 -28.19 1.04 -17.21
N ILE A 78 -28.04 0.45 -18.39
CA ILE A 78 -28.92 -0.61 -18.89
C ILE A 78 -28.74 -1.87 -18.04
N LEU A 79 -27.51 -2.24 -17.69
CA LEU A 79 -27.24 -3.34 -16.76
C LEU A 79 -27.87 -3.10 -15.38
N TRP A 80 -27.83 -1.89 -14.82
CA TRP A 80 -28.51 -1.60 -13.54
C TRP A 80 -30.04 -1.71 -13.66
N GLU A 81 -30.64 -1.15 -14.72
CA GLU A 81 -32.09 -1.31 -14.99
C GLU A 81 -32.48 -2.79 -15.14
N CYS A 82 -31.64 -3.60 -15.80
CA CYS A 82 -31.84 -5.04 -15.91
C CYS A 82 -31.66 -5.79 -14.58
N ALA A 83 -30.73 -5.38 -13.72
CA ALA A 83 -30.53 -5.99 -12.41
C ALA A 83 -31.75 -5.77 -11.50
N ASP A 84 -32.26 -4.54 -11.44
CA ASP A 84 -33.45 -4.20 -10.66
C ASP A 84 -34.68 -4.99 -11.17
N LEU A 85 -34.91 -5.01 -12.48
CA LEU A 85 -35.98 -5.79 -13.12
C LEU A 85 -35.84 -7.30 -12.90
N ALA A 86 -34.62 -7.85 -12.91
CA ALA A 86 -34.40 -9.28 -12.66
C ALA A 86 -34.72 -9.68 -11.22
N VAL A 87 -34.49 -8.79 -10.24
CA VAL A 87 -34.92 -9.00 -8.85
C VAL A 87 -36.44 -8.90 -8.73
N GLU A 88 -37.08 -7.92 -9.37
CA GLU A 88 -38.54 -7.77 -9.42
C GLU A 88 -39.22 -9.01 -10.00
N CYS A 89 -38.69 -9.53 -11.10
CA CYS A 89 -39.12 -10.77 -11.75
C CYS A 89 -38.72 -12.06 -11.01
N LYS A 90 -38.08 -11.95 -9.83
CA LYS A 90 -37.55 -13.07 -9.02
C LYS A 90 -36.60 -14.01 -9.79
N SER A 91 -35.98 -13.50 -10.85
CA SER A 91 -35.03 -14.21 -11.71
C SER A 91 -33.63 -14.18 -11.09
N TYR A 92 -33.52 -14.68 -9.86
CA TYR A 92 -32.35 -14.45 -9.00
C TYR A 92 -31.00 -14.88 -9.59
N PRO A 93 -30.84 -16.02 -10.29
CA PRO A 93 -29.57 -16.36 -10.96
C PRO A 93 -29.16 -15.33 -12.01
N ARG A 94 -30.12 -14.83 -12.80
CA ARG A 94 -29.89 -13.78 -13.80
C ARG A 94 -29.58 -12.44 -13.16
N ALA A 95 -30.27 -12.07 -12.07
CA ALA A 95 -29.93 -10.89 -11.28
C ALA A 95 -28.49 -10.95 -10.76
N VAL A 96 -28.05 -12.08 -10.22
CA VAL A 96 -26.66 -12.27 -9.77
C VAL A 96 -25.66 -12.22 -10.93
N ALA A 97 -25.96 -12.81 -12.09
CA ALA A 97 -25.10 -12.72 -13.27
C ALA A 97 -24.93 -11.28 -13.78
N ILE A 98 -26.00 -10.47 -13.79
CA ILE A 98 -25.94 -9.05 -14.15
C ILE A 98 -25.14 -8.25 -13.09
N LEU A 99 -25.36 -8.51 -11.80
CA LEU A 99 -24.59 -7.89 -10.71
C LEU A 99 -23.10 -8.30 -10.74
N PHE A 100 -22.78 -9.51 -11.18
CA PHE A 100 -21.40 -9.98 -11.39
C PHE A 100 -20.70 -9.17 -12.48
N LEU A 101 -21.36 -8.90 -13.62
CA LEU A 101 -20.84 -7.97 -14.64
C LEU A 101 -20.61 -6.57 -14.07
N LEU A 102 -21.59 -6.04 -13.33
CA LEU A 102 -21.51 -4.71 -12.73
C LEU A 102 -20.46 -4.58 -11.63
N ASP A 103 -20.03 -5.65 -10.98
CA ASP A 103 -19.24 -5.60 -9.73
C ASP A 103 -17.95 -4.76 -9.81
N ARG A 104 -17.18 -4.88 -10.90
CA ARG A 104 -15.95 -4.07 -11.07
C ARG A 104 -16.28 -2.58 -11.24
N TYR A 105 -17.31 -2.28 -12.01
CA TYR A 105 -17.82 -0.91 -12.21
C TYR A 105 -18.41 -0.32 -10.93
N ALA A 106 -19.20 -1.09 -10.18
CA ALA A 106 -19.77 -0.68 -8.91
C ALA A 106 -18.69 -0.34 -7.87
N PHE A 107 -17.53 -0.98 -7.95
CA PHE A 107 -16.38 -0.62 -7.10
C PHE A 107 -15.71 0.69 -7.54
N TRP A 108 -15.45 0.89 -8.84
CA TRP A 108 -14.88 2.14 -9.35
C TRP A 108 -15.78 3.36 -9.10
N GLN A 109 -17.10 3.18 -9.09
CA GLN A 109 -18.08 4.23 -8.81
C GLN A 109 -18.49 4.34 -7.33
N GLY A 110 -17.88 3.56 -6.42
CA GLY A 110 -18.23 3.53 -4.99
C GLY A 110 -19.64 2.98 -4.68
N THR A 111 -20.39 2.48 -5.66
CA THR A 111 -21.75 1.94 -5.52
C THR A 111 -21.80 0.46 -5.09
N SER A 112 -20.66 -0.18 -4.80
CA SER A 112 -20.60 -1.54 -4.24
C SER A 112 -21.53 -1.80 -3.04
N PRO A 113 -21.82 -0.86 -2.12
CA PRO A 113 -22.84 -1.07 -1.07
C PRO A 113 -24.25 -1.33 -1.62
N ARG A 114 -24.65 -0.73 -2.76
CA ARG A 114 -25.91 -1.04 -3.45
C ARG A 114 -25.91 -2.47 -3.95
N LEU A 115 -24.82 -2.88 -4.61
CA LEU A 115 -24.65 -4.23 -5.15
C LEU A 115 -24.69 -5.28 -4.05
N LEU A 116 -23.89 -5.09 -2.98
CA LEU A 116 -23.82 -6.04 -1.87
C LEU A 116 -25.16 -6.14 -1.13
N LYS A 117 -25.89 -5.03 -0.97
CA LYS A 117 -27.25 -5.07 -0.43
C LYS A 117 -28.17 -5.92 -1.32
N ALA A 118 -28.18 -5.69 -2.64
CA ALA A 118 -29.01 -6.48 -3.56
C ALA A 118 -28.66 -7.98 -3.49
N ILE A 119 -27.38 -8.33 -3.33
CA ILE A 119 -26.95 -9.73 -3.13
C ILE A 119 -27.42 -10.29 -1.78
N ASP A 120 -27.30 -9.55 -0.69
CA ASP A 120 -27.79 -9.99 0.63
C ASP A 120 -29.35 -10.10 0.65
N ASP A 121 -30.06 -9.23 -0.06
CA ASP A 121 -31.53 -9.30 -0.27
C ASP A 121 -31.92 -10.53 -1.13
N ILE A 122 -31.17 -10.83 -2.20
CA ILE A 122 -31.34 -12.05 -3.00
C ILE A 122 -31.11 -13.30 -2.15
N ARG A 123 -30.04 -13.36 -1.36
CA ARG A 123 -29.72 -14.53 -0.51
C ARG A 123 -30.78 -14.80 0.56
N GLN A 124 -31.49 -13.78 1.05
CA GLN A 124 -32.63 -13.95 1.96
C GLN A 124 -33.85 -14.58 1.26
N ASN A 125 -34.10 -14.22 0.00
CA ASN A 125 -35.26 -14.69 -0.77
C ASN A 125 -35.00 -16.01 -1.53
N SER A 126 -33.74 -16.33 -1.83
CA SER A 126 -33.31 -17.54 -2.55
C SER A 126 -31.92 -17.97 -2.07
N PRO A 127 -31.82 -18.65 -0.90
CA PRO A 127 -30.54 -19.06 -0.32
C PRO A 127 -29.71 -20.01 -1.19
N SER A 128 -30.35 -20.70 -2.14
CA SER A 128 -29.74 -21.64 -3.09
C SER A 128 -29.20 -20.98 -4.36
N THR A 129 -29.36 -19.65 -4.55
CA THR A 129 -28.77 -18.95 -5.70
C THR A 129 -27.26 -18.80 -5.48
N PRO A 130 -26.40 -19.34 -6.37
CA PRO A 130 -24.95 -19.23 -6.23
C PRO A 130 -24.50 -17.78 -6.40
N VAL A 131 -23.48 -17.37 -5.64
CA VAL A 131 -22.88 -16.03 -5.70
C VAL A 131 -21.41 -16.17 -6.11
N PRO A 132 -20.98 -15.60 -7.25
CA PRO A 132 -19.59 -15.71 -7.72
C PRO A 132 -18.55 -15.21 -6.69
N PRO A 133 -17.40 -15.90 -6.54
CA PRO A 133 -16.35 -15.52 -5.59
C PRO A 133 -15.86 -14.08 -5.70
N GLN A 134 -15.87 -13.48 -6.90
CA GLN A 134 -15.58 -12.05 -7.09
C GLN A 134 -16.46 -11.13 -6.22
N ILE A 135 -17.76 -11.43 -6.07
CA ILE A 135 -18.70 -10.67 -5.24
C ILE A 135 -18.46 -10.92 -3.74
N VAL A 136 -18.09 -12.15 -3.36
CA VAL A 136 -17.70 -12.45 -1.97
C VAL A 136 -16.45 -11.65 -1.59
N ILE A 137 -15.44 -11.64 -2.46
CA ILE A 137 -14.21 -10.85 -2.30
C ILE A 137 -14.48 -9.34 -2.41
N ARG A 138 -15.54 -8.91 -3.11
CA ARG A 138 -16.01 -7.51 -3.05
C ARG A 138 -16.44 -7.12 -1.65
N LYS A 139 -17.16 -7.99 -0.93
CA LYS A 139 -17.56 -7.75 0.46
C LYS A 139 -16.32 -7.59 1.36
N ALA A 140 -15.30 -8.46 1.20
CA ALA A 140 -14.01 -8.28 1.88
C ALA A 140 -13.35 -6.94 1.53
N ARG A 141 -13.24 -6.55 0.26
CA ARG A 141 -12.66 -5.26 -0.17
C ARG A 141 -13.41 -4.04 0.38
N VAL A 142 -14.74 -4.07 0.40
CA VAL A 142 -15.57 -2.99 0.98
C VAL A 142 -15.34 -2.89 2.49
N LEU A 143 -15.23 -4.03 3.19
CA LEU A 143 -14.89 -4.05 4.62
C LEU A 143 -13.48 -3.53 4.87
N THR A 144 -12.47 -3.91 4.08
CA THR A 144 -11.10 -3.35 4.17
C THR A 144 -11.09 -1.83 3.99
N ASN A 145 -11.77 -1.32 2.96
CA ASN A 145 -11.87 0.13 2.71
C ASN A 145 -12.65 0.86 3.83
N ALA A 146 -13.59 0.19 4.49
CA ALA A 146 -14.29 0.67 5.69
C ALA A 146 -13.55 0.33 7.01
N GLY A 147 -12.28 -0.08 6.92
CA GLY A 147 -11.43 -0.43 8.05
C GLY A 147 -11.78 -1.71 8.80
N ASP A 148 -12.86 -2.44 8.48
CA ASP A 148 -13.21 -3.69 9.18
C ASP A 148 -12.33 -4.86 8.69
N LEU A 149 -11.05 -4.79 9.04
CA LEU A 149 -10.03 -5.77 8.65
C LEU A 149 -10.35 -7.19 9.09
N GLN A 150 -10.96 -7.39 10.27
CA GLN A 150 -11.41 -8.70 10.74
C GLN A 150 -12.69 -9.17 10.03
N GLY A 151 -13.57 -8.25 9.63
CA GLY A 151 -14.70 -8.58 8.75
C GLY A 151 -14.22 -9.02 7.37
N ALA A 152 -13.22 -8.34 6.81
CA ALA A 152 -12.57 -8.73 5.58
C ALA A 152 -11.83 -10.07 5.71
N GLU A 153 -11.06 -10.26 6.79
CA GLU A 153 -10.34 -11.50 7.13
C GLU A 153 -11.32 -12.69 7.18
N ARG A 154 -12.42 -12.59 7.95
CA ARG A 154 -13.45 -13.65 8.01
C ARG A 154 -14.06 -13.98 6.65
N VAL A 155 -14.36 -12.98 5.82
CA VAL A 155 -14.91 -13.20 4.46
C VAL A 155 -13.87 -13.82 3.50
N LEU A 156 -12.58 -13.71 3.81
CA LEU A 156 -11.51 -14.42 3.11
C LEU A 156 -11.26 -15.82 3.70
N ASP A 157 -11.40 -16.01 5.01
CA ASP A 157 -11.32 -17.32 5.67
C ASP A 157 -12.52 -18.23 5.29
N ASP A 158 -13.67 -17.67 4.92
CA ASP A 158 -14.79 -18.40 4.28
C ASP A 158 -14.45 -18.88 2.84
N VAL A 159 -13.34 -18.41 2.25
CA VAL A 159 -12.90 -18.67 0.87
C VAL A 159 -11.54 -19.39 0.80
N LEU A 160 -10.76 -19.38 1.88
CA LEU A 160 -9.41 -19.94 2.00
C LEU A 160 -9.37 -21.02 3.10
N SER A 161 -8.34 -21.87 3.13
CA SER A 161 -8.13 -22.75 4.29
C SER A 161 -7.59 -21.94 5.50
N PRO A 162 -8.05 -22.20 6.73
CA PRO A 162 -7.88 -21.29 7.87
C PRO A 162 -6.48 -21.28 8.53
N ASP A 163 -5.50 -22.00 7.98
CA ASP A 163 -4.25 -22.37 8.67
C ASP A 163 -3.05 -21.42 8.48
N LYS A 164 -3.27 -20.12 8.21
CA LYS A 164 -2.19 -19.13 8.11
C LYS A 164 -2.44 -17.88 8.97
N GLU A 165 -1.84 -17.84 10.18
CA GLU A 165 -1.70 -16.60 10.97
C GLU A 165 -0.80 -15.59 10.25
N LYS A 166 -1.15 -14.29 10.29
CA LYS A 166 -0.50 -13.22 9.51
C LYS A 166 -0.45 -11.91 10.32
N GLY A 167 0.65 -11.15 10.28
CA GLY A 167 0.76 -9.88 11.02
C GLY A 167 2.09 -9.11 11.01
N GLN A 168 2.74 -8.88 9.86
CA GLN A 168 3.81 -7.88 9.66
C GLN A 168 4.14 -7.66 8.17
N TRP A 169 5.05 -6.72 7.85
CA TRP A 169 5.53 -6.50 6.47
C TRP A 169 6.13 -7.78 5.86
N TYR A 170 6.95 -8.51 6.61
CA TYR A 170 7.52 -9.80 6.21
C TYR A 170 6.42 -10.82 5.90
N ASP A 171 5.40 -10.97 6.77
CA ASP A 171 4.28 -11.86 6.50
C ASP A 171 3.53 -11.43 5.23
N ALA A 172 3.27 -10.13 5.07
CA ALA A 172 2.66 -9.58 3.86
C ALA A 172 3.48 -9.88 2.59
N SER A 173 4.82 -9.83 2.66
CA SER A 173 5.68 -10.33 1.58
C SER A 173 5.39 -11.79 1.28
N THR A 174 5.39 -12.69 2.28
CA THR A 174 5.14 -14.12 2.04
C THR A 174 3.78 -14.36 1.39
N LEU A 175 2.72 -13.63 1.76
CA LEU A 175 1.40 -13.77 1.14
C LEU A 175 1.36 -13.30 -0.32
N ILE A 176 2.05 -12.20 -0.63
CA ILE A 176 2.13 -11.66 -1.98
C ILE A 176 3.00 -12.57 -2.87
N LEU A 177 4.08 -13.12 -2.32
CA LEU A 177 4.94 -14.11 -2.98
C LEU A 177 4.17 -15.41 -3.24
N ASP A 178 3.46 -15.93 -2.24
CA ASP A 178 2.57 -17.09 -2.35
C ASP A 178 1.45 -16.85 -3.38
N SER A 179 0.88 -15.64 -3.47
CA SER A 179 -0.14 -15.33 -4.48
C SER A 179 0.45 -15.22 -5.90
N ILE A 180 1.66 -14.66 -6.05
CA ILE A 180 2.38 -14.66 -7.34
C ILE A 180 2.62 -16.10 -7.81
N ILE A 181 3.10 -16.98 -6.92
CA ILE A 181 3.28 -18.41 -7.21
C ILE A 181 1.94 -19.04 -7.59
N GLY A 182 0.89 -18.83 -6.78
CA GLY A 182 -0.46 -19.36 -7.05
C GLY A 182 -1.03 -18.95 -8.41
N PHE A 183 -0.91 -17.68 -8.79
CA PHE A 183 -1.37 -17.19 -10.10
C PHE A 183 -0.53 -17.70 -11.28
N ARG A 184 0.76 -17.99 -11.08
CA ARG A 184 1.64 -18.60 -12.10
C ARG A 184 1.41 -20.10 -12.30
N MET A 185 0.98 -20.81 -11.24
CA MET A 185 0.72 -22.26 -11.29
C MET A 185 -0.65 -22.63 -11.90
N LEU A 186 -1.44 -21.65 -12.35
CA LEU A 186 -2.68 -21.89 -13.09
C LEU A 186 -2.41 -22.44 -14.51
N PRO A 187 -3.29 -23.31 -15.08
CA PRO A 187 -3.11 -23.86 -16.43
C PRO A 187 -2.97 -22.83 -17.55
N LYS A 188 -3.51 -21.62 -17.34
CA LYS A 188 -3.08 -20.38 -17.99
C LYS A 188 -2.76 -19.37 -16.86
N PRO A 189 -1.55 -18.80 -16.78
CA PRO A 189 -1.20 -17.86 -15.71
C PRO A 189 -2.10 -16.62 -15.68
N ASP A 190 -2.54 -16.18 -14.50
CA ASP A 190 -3.30 -14.94 -14.35
C ASP A 190 -2.35 -13.73 -14.36
N LYS A 191 -2.07 -13.19 -15.55
CA LYS A 191 -1.16 -12.04 -15.70
C LYS A 191 -1.66 -10.78 -14.98
N LYS A 192 -2.98 -10.63 -14.79
CA LYS A 192 -3.57 -9.49 -14.06
C LYS A 192 -3.42 -9.67 -12.54
N GLY A 193 -3.61 -10.89 -12.04
CA GLY A 193 -3.33 -11.29 -10.66
C GLY A 193 -1.85 -11.15 -10.30
N ILE A 194 -0.95 -11.61 -11.18
CA ILE A 194 0.50 -11.45 -11.02
C ILE A 194 0.87 -9.96 -11.03
N ALA A 195 0.50 -9.19 -12.06
CA ALA A 195 0.81 -7.75 -12.13
C ALA A 195 0.36 -6.99 -10.88
N SER A 196 -0.85 -7.25 -10.40
CA SER A 196 -1.39 -6.64 -9.17
C SER A 196 -0.59 -7.03 -7.93
N SER A 197 -0.19 -8.31 -7.82
CA SER A 197 0.57 -8.82 -6.67
C SER A 197 2.01 -8.29 -6.67
N VAL A 198 2.68 -8.35 -7.82
CA VAL A 198 4.04 -7.83 -8.00
C VAL A 198 4.08 -6.30 -7.79
N GLY A 199 3.06 -5.57 -8.25
CA GLY A 199 2.89 -4.14 -8.00
C GLY A 199 2.75 -3.77 -6.51
N LEU A 200 2.17 -4.67 -5.68
CA LEU A 200 2.16 -4.54 -4.21
C LEU A 200 3.50 -4.95 -3.59
N LEU A 201 4.17 -5.97 -4.13
CA LEU A 201 5.49 -6.41 -3.67
C LEU A 201 6.54 -5.30 -3.77
N MET A 202 6.46 -4.47 -4.82
CA MET A 202 7.25 -3.24 -4.96
C MET A 202 7.10 -2.29 -3.77
N ASP A 203 5.88 -2.04 -3.28
CA ASP A 203 5.69 -1.17 -2.10
C ASP A 203 6.26 -1.82 -0.83
N VAL A 204 6.15 -3.14 -0.68
CA VAL A 204 6.73 -3.83 0.48
C VAL A 204 8.26 -3.79 0.42
N PHE A 205 8.88 -4.12 -0.71
CA PHE A 205 10.35 -4.08 -0.87
C PHE A 205 10.95 -2.67 -0.83
N LYS A 206 10.16 -1.63 -1.11
CA LYS A 206 10.56 -0.22 -0.87
C LYS A 206 10.68 0.12 0.62
N ASN A 207 9.89 -0.52 1.48
CA ASN A 207 9.77 -0.23 2.92
C ASN A 207 10.41 -1.29 3.85
N ILE A 208 10.85 -2.44 3.32
CA ILE A 208 11.36 -3.55 4.11
C ILE A 208 12.77 -3.27 4.66
N SER A 209 13.10 -3.78 5.85
CA SER A 209 14.47 -3.73 6.35
C SER A 209 15.38 -4.65 5.51
N TYR A 210 16.65 -4.26 5.33
CA TYR A 210 17.63 -5.09 4.63
C TYR A 210 17.77 -6.48 5.27
N ARG A 211 17.64 -6.58 6.61
CA ARG A 211 17.68 -7.86 7.32
C ARG A 211 16.57 -8.79 6.87
N ASP A 212 15.33 -8.29 6.82
CA ASP A 212 14.17 -9.13 6.51
C ASP A 212 14.12 -9.47 5.02
N PHE A 213 14.61 -8.57 4.16
CA PHE A 213 14.88 -8.87 2.75
C PHE A 213 15.90 -10.00 2.57
N GLN A 214 17.00 -10.03 3.34
CA GLN A 214 17.96 -11.14 3.27
C GLN A 214 17.36 -12.48 3.74
N ILE A 215 16.38 -12.48 4.64
CA ILE A 215 15.64 -13.69 5.01
C ILE A 215 14.74 -14.14 3.85
N LEU A 216 13.99 -13.21 3.23
CA LEU A 216 13.15 -13.52 2.07
C LEU A 216 13.99 -13.98 0.86
N LYS A 217 15.18 -13.42 0.63
CA LYS A 217 16.14 -13.85 -0.41
C LYS A 217 16.74 -15.24 -0.17
N GLN A 218 16.62 -15.79 1.04
CA GLN A 218 17.01 -17.17 1.37
C GLN A 218 15.84 -18.15 1.26
N GLN A 219 14.60 -17.71 1.50
CA GLN A 219 13.40 -18.54 1.45
C GLN A 219 12.79 -18.63 0.06
N TYR A 220 12.78 -17.50 -0.65
CA TYR A 220 12.38 -17.37 -2.04
C TYR A 220 13.61 -17.01 -2.85
N THR A 221 13.67 -17.50 -4.08
CA THR A 221 14.66 -17.11 -5.07
C THR A 221 14.48 -15.63 -5.47
N LEU A 222 15.04 -14.71 -4.68
CA LEU A 222 15.20 -13.30 -5.04
C LEU A 222 16.61 -13.08 -5.59
N GLN A 223 16.77 -12.26 -6.63
CA GLN A 223 18.03 -12.13 -7.36
C GLN A 223 18.78 -10.83 -7.04
N ALA A 224 18.09 -9.73 -6.75
CA ALA A 224 18.72 -8.44 -6.53
C ALA A 224 19.42 -8.36 -5.16
N ASP A 225 20.49 -7.58 -5.07
CA ASP A 225 21.30 -7.47 -3.83
C ASP A 225 20.83 -6.36 -2.88
N SER A 226 19.86 -5.56 -3.31
CA SER A 226 19.21 -4.50 -2.55
C SER A 226 17.68 -4.61 -2.68
N PRO A 227 16.90 -4.35 -1.61
CA PRO A 227 15.44 -4.32 -1.67
C PRO A 227 14.89 -3.40 -2.76
N LEU A 228 15.50 -2.22 -2.97
CA LEU A 228 15.09 -1.28 -4.00
C LEU A 228 15.29 -1.83 -5.42
N LEU A 229 16.35 -2.61 -5.65
CA LEU A 229 16.58 -3.22 -6.97
C LEU A 229 15.59 -4.35 -7.26
N GLU A 230 15.10 -5.07 -6.25
CA GLU A 230 13.99 -6.03 -6.42
C GLU A 230 12.65 -5.32 -6.56
N ALA A 231 12.42 -4.20 -5.85
CA ALA A 231 11.24 -3.35 -6.02
C ALA A 231 11.16 -2.73 -7.43
N TYR A 232 12.29 -2.39 -8.04
CA TYR A 232 12.37 -1.95 -9.44
C TYR A 232 12.01 -3.08 -10.41
N ARG A 233 12.63 -4.26 -10.27
CA ARG A 233 12.29 -5.46 -11.08
C ARG A 233 10.81 -5.81 -10.97
N ALA A 234 10.22 -5.65 -9.79
CA ALA A 234 8.80 -5.86 -9.57
C ALA A 234 7.95 -4.85 -10.36
N ALA A 235 8.29 -3.56 -10.31
CA ALA A 235 7.60 -2.55 -11.10
C ALA A 235 7.70 -2.77 -12.63
N GLU A 236 8.86 -3.21 -13.13
CA GLU A 236 9.06 -3.59 -14.55
C GLU A 236 8.18 -4.76 -14.97
N GLU A 237 8.16 -5.88 -14.23
CA GLU A 237 7.30 -7.04 -14.58
C GLU A 237 5.82 -6.66 -14.47
N ALA A 238 5.43 -5.91 -13.45
CA ALA A 238 4.06 -5.46 -13.27
C ALA A 238 3.59 -4.59 -14.46
N ALA A 239 4.45 -3.68 -14.95
CA ALA A 239 4.18 -2.87 -16.14
C ALA A 239 4.07 -3.74 -17.41
N HIS A 240 5.00 -4.66 -17.63
CA HIS A 240 4.99 -5.54 -18.81
C HIS A 240 3.72 -6.40 -18.87
N LEU A 241 3.31 -6.96 -17.73
CA LEU A 241 2.12 -7.79 -17.63
C LEU A 241 0.81 -6.99 -17.77
N SER A 242 0.81 -5.71 -17.36
CA SER A 242 -0.36 -4.83 -17.46
C SER A 242 -0.37 -3.91 -18.69
N LYS A 243 0.49 -4.13 -19.69
CA LYS A 243 0.63 -3.24 -20.87
C LYS A 243 -0.64 -3.01 -21.72
N TYR A 244 -1.67 -3.84 -21.54
CA TYR A 244 -2.98 -3.70 -22.21
C TYR A 244 -4.05 -3.00 -21.34
N ASP A 245 -3.70 -2.62 -20.11
CA ASP A 245 -4.46 -1.72 -19.25
C ASP A 245 -3.63 -0.43 -19.08
N PRO A 246 -3.91 0.63 -19.88
CA PRO A 246 -3.16 1.88 -19.88
C PRO A 246 -2.91 2.49 -18.49
N LEU A 247 -3.87 2.38 -17.58
CA LEU A 247 -3.78 2.97 -16.24
C LEU A 247 -2.87 2.15 -15.33
N PHE A 248 -2.95 0.82 -15.39
CA PHE A 248 -2.03 -0.03 -14.64
C PHE A 248 -0.62 0.03 -15.22
N CYS A 249 -0.47 0.09 -16.54
CA CYS A 249 0.82 0.30 -17.20
C CYS A 249 1.46 1.62 -16.73
N ALA A 250 0.74 2.74 -16.81
CA ALA A 250 1.20 4.04 -16.34
C ALA A 250 1.65 3.98 -14.86
N ARG A 251 0.81 3.43 -13.98
CA ARG A 251 1.11 3.29 -12.55
C ARG A 251 2.37 2.48 -12.26
N HIS A 252 2.54 1.34 -12.91
CA HIS A 252 3.70 0.48 -12.70
C HIS A 252 4.98 1.12 -13.27
N ARG A 253 4.90 1.75 -14.45
CA ARG A 253 5.97 2.56 -15.03
C ARG A 253 6.38 3.73 -14.14
N ARG A 254 5.41 4.48 -13.61
CA ARG A 254 5.68 5.56 -12.66
C ARG A 254 6.36 5.06 -11.38
N ARG A 255 5.88 3.96 -10.81
CA ARG A 255 6.45 3.29 -9.64
C ARG A 255 7.88 2.79 -9.88
N ALA A 256 8.20 2.31 -11.07
CA ALA A 256 9.57 1.99 -11.45
C ALA A 256 10.47 3.24 -11.41
N GLY A 257 10.00 4.35 -12.01
CA GLY A 257 10.69 5.64 -11.95
C GLY A 257 10.91 6.16 -10.52
N GLU A 258 9.90 6.04 -9.66
CA GLU A 258 9.97 6.38 -8.23
C GLU A 258 11.09 5.61 -7.50
N VAL A 259 11.18 4.30 -7.70
CA VAL A 259 12.23 3.46 -7.09
C VAL A 259 13.62 3.81 -7.65
N LEU A 260 13.73 4.09 -8.95
CA LEU A 260 14.98 4.49 -9.59
C LEU A 260 15.48 5.87 -9.10
N ILE A 261 14.58 6.81 -8.80
CA ILE A 261 14.91 8.07 -8.12
C ILE A 261 15.46 7.79 -6.72
N LEU A 262 14.84 6.90 -5.94
CA LEU A 262 15.33 6.52 -4.61
C LEU A 262 16.71 5.84 -4.67
N CYS A 263 16.98 4.98 -5.67
CA CYS A 263 18.32 4.46 -5.93
C CYS A 263 19.32 5.58 -6.22
N ALA A 264 18.99 6.50 -7.14
CA ALA A 264 19.85 7.63 -7.52
C ALA A 264 20.14 8.62 -6.38
N GLN A 265 19.32 8.63 -5.31
CA GLN A 265 19.56 9.40 -4.08
C GLN A 265 20.51 8.71 -3.09
N GLN A 266 20.69 7.40 -3.18
CA GLN A 266 21.55 6.61 -2.28
C GLN A 266 22.95 6.33 -2.85
N ILE A 267 23.13 6.46 -4.17
CA ILE A 267 24.40 6.23 -4.87
C ILE A 267 25.31 7.47 -4.82
N GLN A 268 26.59 7.24 -4.51
CA GLN A 268 27.64 8.27 -4.49
C GLN A 268 28.43 8.38 -5.81
N ASP A 269 28.43 7.35 -6.65
CA ASP A 269 29.08 7.38 -7.97
C ASP A 269 28.19 8.07 -9.00
N ASP A 270 28.63 9.20 -9.56
CA ASP A 270 27.83 9.98 -10.51
C ASP A 270 27.55 9.23 -11.83
N GLN A 271 28.38 8.26 -12.22
CA GLN A 271 28.14 7.48 -13.45
C GLN A 271 27.03 6.44 -13.24
N GLU A 272 27.01 5.74 -12.11
CA GLU A 272 25.93 4.83 -11.71
C GLU A 272 24.63 5.58 -11.41
N LYS A 273 24.72 6.73 -10.76
CA LYS A 273 23.59 7.64 -10.52
C LYS A 273 22.94 8.13 -11.81
N GLU A 274 23.70 8.55 -12.82
CA GLU A 274 23.14 8.93 -14.12
C GLU A 274 22.50 7.73 -14.85
N LYS A 275 22.98 6.47 -14.67
CA LYS A 275 22.29 5.27 -15.19
C LYS A 275 20.91 5.10 -14.54
N PHE A 276 20.81 5.23 -13.22
CA PHE A 276 19.52 5.17 -12.52
C PHE A 276 18.57 6.30 -12.95
N LEU A 277 19.08 7.52 -13.08
CA LEU A 277 18.29 8.67 -13.54
C LEU A 277 17.85 8.51 -15.01
N GLN A 278 18.69 7.93 -15.88
CA GLN A 278 18.31 7.64 -17.26
C GLN A 278 17.24 6.56 -17.37
N LEU A 279 17.32 5.48 -16.57
CA LEU A 279 16.24 4.49 -16.48
C LEU A 279 14.94 5.12 -15.94
N ALA A 280 15.05 6.10 -15.02
CA ALA A 280 13.89 6.84 -14.50
C ALA A 280 13.27 7.73 -15.58
N ARG A 281 14.07 8.43 -16.40
CA ARG A 281 13.59 9.18 -17.58
C ARG A 281 12.78 8.28 -18.52
N THR A 282 13.30 7.09 -18.86
CA THR A 282 12.61 6.11 -19.72
C THR A 282 11.27 5.66 -19.11
N ASN A 283 11.28 5.19 -17.85
CA ASN A 283 10.06 4.71 -17.20
C ASN A 283 9.00 5.79 -17.02
N LEU A 284 9.39 7.02 -16.62
CA LEU A 284 8.45 8.12 -16.46
C LEU A 284 7.93 8.62 -17.82
N SER A 285 8.74 8.57 -18.88
CA SER A 285 8.27 8.83 -20.25
C SER A 285 7.23 7.79 -20.69
N GLU A 286 7.50 6.49 -20.51
CA GLU A 286 6.51 5.44 -20.80
C GLU A 286 5.23 5.59 -19.95
N SER A 287 5.34 6.05 -18.70
CA SER A 287 4.17 6.36 -17.86
C SER A 287 3.32 7.50 -18.41
N LEU A 288 3.95 8.53 -18.98
CA LEU A 288 3.24 9.69 -19.54
C LEU A 288 2.55 9.32 -20.86
N HIS A 289 3.23 8.57 -21.73
CA HIS A 289 2.71 8.14 -23.03
C HIS A 289 1.77 6.92 -22.96
N SER A 290 1.63 6.25 -21.81
CA SER A 290 0.71 5.12 -21.61
C SER A 290 -0.75 5.48 -21.90
N HIS A 291 -1.12 6.76 -21.81
CA HIS A 291 -2.40 7.27 -22.27
C HIS A 291 -2.19 8.04 -23.58
N GLU A 292 -2.35 7.32 -24.72
CA GLU A 292 -1.95 7.72 -26.08
C GLU A 292 -2.37 9.12 -26.55
N SER A 293 -3.43 9.70 -25.98
CA SER A 293 -3.77 11.11 -26.14
C SER A 293 -4.48 11.67 -24.91
N VAL A 294 -4.62 12.99 -24.85
CA VAL A 294 -5.33 13.70 -23.77
C VAL A 294 -6.81 13.26 -23.66
N GLU A 295 -7.43 12.82 -24.76
CA GLU A 295 -8.79 12.25 -24.81
C GLU A 295 -8.92 10.86 -24.15
N ALA A 296 -7.79 10.20 -23.84
CA ALA A 296 -7.77 8.96 -23.07
C ALA A 296 -7.82 9.19 -21.55
N LEU A 297 -7.49 10.40 -21.07
CA LEU A 297 -7.50 10.78 -19.64
C LEU A 297 -8.92 11.07 -19.12
N ARG A 298 -9.77 10.03 -19.13
CA ARG A 298 -11.23 10.12 -18.87
C ARG A 298 -11.65 10.04 -17.41
N SER A 299 -10.70 9.95 -16.47
CA SER A 299 -11.00 9.80 -15.04
C SER A 299 -9.99 10.49 -14.13
N ARG A 300 -10.43 10.89 -12.92
CA ARG A 300 -9.58 11.52 -11.90
C ARG A 300 -8.37 10.66 -11.52
N GLU A 301 -8.47 9.34 -11.62
CA GLU A 301 -7.38 8.41 -11.32
C GLU A 301 -6.26 8.51 -12.37
N GLN A 302 -6.61 8.52 -13.66
CA GLN A 302 -5.64 8.66 -14.77
C GLN A 302 -4.96 10.04 -14.78
N LEU A 303 -5.73 11.11 -14.56
CA LEU A 303 -5.16 12.46 -14.50
C LEU A 303 -4.25 12.63 -13.27
N CYS A 304 -4.57 12.00 -12.14
CA CYS A 304 -3.67 12.00 -10.97
C CYS A 304 -2.36 11.28 -11.27
N GLU A 305 -2.42 10.08 -11.88
CA GLU A 305 -1.23 9.31 -12.26
C GLU A 305 -0.33 10.12 -13.23
N PHE A 306 -0.93 10.81 -14.21
CA PHE A 306 -0.22 11.73 -15.13
C PHE A 306 0.48 12.88 -14.41
N ILE A 307 -0.21 13.56 -13.48
CA ILE A 307 0.36 14.66 -12.68
C ILE A 307 1.52 14.15 -11.81
N CYS A 308 1.37 12.96 -11.20
CA CYS A 308 2.42 12.32 -10.40
C CYS A 308 3.66 12.00 -11.24
N ALA A 309 3.48 11.42 -12.43
CA ALA A 309 4.57 11.12 -13.35
C ALA A 309 5.28 12.40 -13.84
N SER A 310 4.50 13.44 -14.17
CA SER A 310 5.02 14.75 -14.61
C SER A 310 5.88 15.40 -13.52
N PHE A 311 5.43 15.39 -12.27
CA PHE A 311 6.19 15.94 -11.15
C PHE A 311 7.44 15.12 -10.83
N GLN A 312 7.40 13.79 -10.93
CA GLN A 312 8.59 12.95 -10.76
C GLN A 312 9.61 13.15 -11.91
N SER A 313 9.15 13.38 -13.15
CA SER A 313 10.05 13.80 -14.24
C SER A 313 10.71 15.16 -13.98
N CYS A 314 10.02 16.10 -13.32
CA CYS A 314 10.63 17.36 -12.87
C CYS A 314 11.77 17.10 -11.84
N GLN A 315 11.59 16.15 -10.92
CA GLN A 315 12.64 15.78 -9.97
C GLN A 315 13.87 15.18 -10.68
N VAL A 316 13.68 14.34 -11.70
CA VAL A 316 14.79 13.78 -12.50
C VAL A 316 15.53 14.87 -13.29
N LEU A 317 14.81 15.86 -13.84
CA LEU A 317 15.43 17.03 -14.48
C LEU A 317 16.24 17.88 -13.47
N GLU A 318 15.71 18.11 -12.27
CA GLU A 318 16.42 18.84 -11.20
C GLU A 318 17.67 18.09 -10.75
N MET A 319 17.57 16.78 -10.48
CA MET A 319 18.69 15.91 -10.10
C MET A 319 19.78 15.77 -11.18
N THR A 320 19.49 16.11 -12.43
CA THR A 320 20.46 16.04 -13.54
C THR A 320 20.96 17.41 -14.03
N GLY A 321 20.51 18.50 -13.40
CA GLY A 321 21.02 19.86 -13.59
C GLY A 321 20.21 20.76 -14.53
N ALA A 322 19.01 20.33 -14.96
CA ALA A 322 18.08 21.14 -15.76
C ALA A 322 17.08 21.88 -14.84
N VAL A 323 17.61 22.68 -13.91
CA VAL A 323 16.88 23.31 -12.81
C VAL A 323 15.93 24.42 -13.29
N GLU A 324 16.31 25.22 -14.29
CA GLU A 324 15.45 26.27 -14.88
C GLU A 324 14.24 25.63 -15.57
N LYS A 325 14.47 24.57 -16.35
CA LYS A 325 13.42 23.82 -17.05
C LYS A 325 12.51 23.04 -16.07
N SER A 326 13.10 22.38 -15.08
CA SER A 326 12.35 21.69 -14.01
C SER A 326 11.45 22.65 -13.23
N ASN A 327 11.92 23.85 -12.87
CA ASN A 327 11.08 24.81 -12.15
C ASN A 327 9.92 25.35 -13.00
N ASN A 328 10.10 25.53 -14.30
CA ASN A 328 9.01 25.95 -15.19
C ASN A 328 7.98 24.82 -15.41
N LEU A 329 8.42 23.58 -15.61
CA LEU A 329 7.54 22.40 -15.63
C LEU A 329 6.83 22.17 -14.30
N THR A 330 7.49 22.41 -13.17
CA THR A 330 6.88 22.26 -11.84
C THR A 330 5.76 23.28 -11.63
N LYS A 331 5.94 24.54 -12.03
CA LYS A 331 4.84 25.54 -12.03
C LYS A 331 3.65 25.04 -12.85
N MET A 332 3.88 24.44 -14.01
CA MET A 332 2.82 23.85 -14.84
C MET A 332 2.09 22.71 -14.13
N CYS A 333 2.84 21.81 -13.48
CA CYS A 333 2.27 20.76 -12.63
C CYS A 333 1.44 21.33 -11.47
N MET A 334 1.84 22.48 -10.90
CA MET A 334 1.10 23.16 -9.83
C MET A 334 -0.22 23.76 -10.32
N HIS A 335 -0.25 24.43 -11.48
CA HIS A 335 -1.52 24.91 -12.10
C HIS A 335 -2.44 23.73 -12.44
N LEU A 336 -1.92 22.68 -13.08
CA LEU A 336 -2.69 21.48 -13.45
C LEU A 336 -3.23 20.74 -12.22
N TYR A 337 -2.46 20.69 -11.12
CA TYR A 337 -2.90 20.10 -9.85
C TYR A 337 -3.92 20.99 -9.11
N GLU A 338 -3.87 22.32 -9.26
CA GLU A 338 -4.87 23.23 -8.68
C GLU A 338 -6.23 23.09 -9.39
N GLU A 339 -6.25 23.07 -10.73
CA GLU A 339 -7.46 22.75 -11.50
C GLU A 339 -7.96 21.33 -11.18
N TYR A 340 -7.07 20.34 -11.03
CA TYR A 340 -7.43 18.98 -10.63
C TYR A 340 -8.12 18.94 -9.25
N CYS A 341 -7.60 19.66 -8.26
CA CYS A 341 -8.16 19.68 -6.91
C CYS A 341 -9.51 20.41 -6.82
N ALA A 342 -9.82 21.30 -7.77
CA ALA A 342 -11.08 22.04 -7.82
C ALA A 342 -12.29 21.26 -8.40
N VAL A 343 -12.06 20.09 -9.03
CA VAL A 343 -13.12 19.32 -9.72
C VAL A 343 -13.64 18.17 -8.84
N GLU A 344 -14.74 18.39 -8.11
CA GLU A 344 -15.17 17.50 -7.03
C GLU A 344 -15.60 16.07 -7.46
N THR A 345 -16.48 15.93 -8.45
CA THR A 345 -17.23 14.65 -8.64
C THR A 345 -17.23 14.03 -10.04
N ASN A 346 -16.97 14.79 -11.12
CA ASN A 346 -16.84 14.25 -12.47
C ASN A 346 -15.73 14.98 -13.23
N LEU A 347 -14.75 14.25 -13.78
CA LEU A 347 -13.67 14.87 -14.53
C LEU A 347 -14.14 15.22 -15.95
N SER A 348 -14.16 16.52 -16.25
CA SER A 348 -14.18 17.04 -17.62
C SER A 348 -12.93 17.89 -17.80
N LEU A 349 -12.03 17.49 -18.70
CA LEU A 349 -10.78 18.22 -18.95
C LEU A 349 -11.10 19.60 -19.54
N THR A 350 -10.74 20.66 -18.81
CA THR A 350 -10.91 22.03 -19.29
C THR A 350 -9.98 22.28 -20.49
N SER A 351 -10.30 23.27 -21.34
CA SER A 351 -9.39 23.72 -22.40
C SER A 351 -8.06 24.25 -21.84
N SER A 352 -8.00 24.61 -20.55
CA SER A 352 -6.75 24.94 -19.84
C SER A 352 -5.96 23.67 -19.53
N MET A 353 -6.55 22.71 -18.79
CA MET A 353 -5.96 21.39 -18.51
C MET A 353 -5.37 20.73 -19.76
N LYS A 354 -6.12 20.70 -20.87
CA LYS A 354 -5.65 20.09 -22.13
C LYS A 354 -4.34 20.71 -22.61
N ARG A 355 -4.30 22.04 -22.80
CA ARG A 355 -3.10 22.76 -23.25
C ARG A 355 -1.90 22.58 -22.31
N MET A 356 -2.15 22.50 -21.00
CA MET A 356 -1.10 22.22 -20.02
C MET A 356 -0.54 20.80 -20.17
N ILE A 357 -1.41 19.80 -20.37
CA ILE A 357 -1.02 18.41 -20.64
C ILE A 357 -0.27 18.31 -21.98
N ASP A 358 -0.79 18.91 -23.05
CA ASP A 358 -0.18 18.93 -24.40
C ASP A 358 1.26 19.46 -24.36
N LEU A 359 1.50 20.60 -23.68
CA LEU A 359 2.87 21.14 -23.56
C LEU A 359 3.74 20.34 -22.61
N ILE A 360 3.20 19.81 -21.50
CA ILE A 360 3.95 18.90 -20.62
C ILE A 360 4.48 17.72 -21.44
N MET A 361 3.68 17.17 -22.36
CA MET A 361 4.11 16.14 -23.30
C MET A 361 5.17 16.66 -24.27
N GLU A 362 4.94 17.75 -25.02
CA GLU A 362 5.92 18.31 -25.98
C GLU A 362 7.30 18.60 -25.33
N VAL A 363 7.29 19.12 -24.11
CA VAL A 363 8.51 19.44 -23.37
C VAL A 363 9.18 18.17 -22.81
N PHE A 364 8.42 17.15 -22.38
CA PHE A 364 9.03 15.88 -21.99
C PHE A 364 9.49 15.03 -23.18
N GLU A 365 8.83 15.07 -24.34
CA GLU A 365 9.35 14.52 -25.60
C GLU A 365 10.71 15.15 -25.93
N THR A 366 10.82 16.48 -25.90
CA THR A 366 12.07 17.19 -26.24
C THR A 366 13.17 17.15 -25.17
N LEU A 367 12.87 16.76 -23.91
CA LEU A 367 13.85 16.65 -22.82
C LEU A 367 14.15 15.21 -22.36
N LEU A 368 13.27 14.24 -22.65
CA LEU A 368 13.43 12.82 -22.29
C LEU A 368 13.67 11.91 -23.50
N SER A 369 13.57 12.42 -24.73
CA SER A 369 13.95 11.68 -25.94
C SER A 369 15.39 11.19 -25.85
N THR A 370 15.60 9.91 -26.13
CA THR A 370 16.86 9.20 -25.90
C THR A 370 17.91 9.45 -26.99
N SER A 371 18.01 10.68 -27.50
CA SER A 371 18.85 11.08 -28.63
C SER A 371 20.33 11.28 -28.25
N GLN A 372 20.93 10.31 -27.56
CA GLN A 372 22.39 10.12 -27.43
C GLN A 372 22.82 8.64 -27.55
N LEU A 373 22.02 7.79 -28.18
CA LEU A 373 22.38 6.40 -28.52
C LEU A 373 22.20 6.05 -30.01
N GLN A 374 22.36 7.04 -30.91
CA GLN A 374 22.44 6.81 -32.35
C GLN A 374 23.56 7.62 -33.00
N GLU A 375 24.78 7.07 -32.96
CA GLU A 375 25.90 7.20 -33.91
C GLU A 375 27.08 6.43 -33.26
N THR A 376 27.50 5.25 -33.73
CA THR A 376 27.58 4.75 -35.10
C THR A 376 27.47 3.22 -35.19
N VAL A 377 26.83 2.73 -36.26
CA VAL A 377 27.17 1.53 -37.07
C VAL A 377 26.05 1.37 -38.09
N GLY A 378 26.38 1.45 -39.38
CA GLY A 378 25.43 1.15 -40.45
C GLY A 378 25.48 -0.33 -40.81
N GLY A 379 24.39 -1.06 -40.61
CA GLY A 379 24.30 -2.47 -40.98
C GLY A 379 22.91 -3.06 -40.73
N ASN A 380 22.34 -3.72 -41.73
CA ASN A 380 21.06 -4.40 -41.60
C ASN A 380 21.23 -5.70 -40.79
N ASN A 381 20.54 -5.83 -39.65
CA ASN A 381 19.91 -7.09 -39.22
C ASN A 381 18.98 -6.91 -38.01
N THR A 382 17.89 -7.65 -37.99
CA THR A 382 16.74 -7.49 -37.06
C THR A 382 16.93 -8.08 -35.66
N ASP A 383 18.11 -8.61 -35.32
CA ASP A 383 18.37 -9.24 -34.02
C ASP A 383 19.10 -8.34 -33.00
N LEU A 384 19.70 -7.21 -33.44
CA LEU A 384 20.53 -6.35 -32.60
C LEU A 384 19.74 -5.36 -31.71
N ALA A 385 18.47 -5.66 -31.43
CA ALA A 385 17.61 -4.88 -30.53
C ALA A 385 17.62 -5.39 -29.07
N LYS A 386 18.46 -6.38 -28.74
CA LYS A 386 18.44 -7.12 -27.46
C LYS A 386 19.57 -6.75 -26.48
N GLU A 387 20.59 -6.01 -26.90
CA GLU A 387 21.85 -5.85 -26.13
C GLU A 387 22.16 -4.43 -25.63
N THR A 388 21.33 -3.43 -25.96
CA THR A 388 21.57 -2.01 -25.59
C THR A 388 20.70 -1.48 -24.44
N THR A 389 19.84 -2.31 -23.85
CA THR A 389 19.22 -2.02 -22.54
C THR A 389 20.05 -2.68 -21.44
N LEU A 390 20.06 -2.10 -20.24
CA LEU A 390 20.57 -2.76 -19.02
C LEU A 390 19.61 -3.89 -18.63
N SER A 391 19.70 -5.02 -19.35
CA SER A 391 18.80 -6.17 -19.27
C SER A 391 19.08 -7.03 -18.04
N TYR A 392 18.82 -6.45 -16.86
CA TYR A 392 18.32 -7.25 -15.74
C TYR A 392 17.18 -8.11 -16.27
N SER A 393 17.28 -9.43 -16.09
CA SER A 393 16.26 -10.38 -16.57
C SER A 393 14.89 -9.90 -16.09
N LEU A 394 14.04 -9.47 -17.03
CA LEU A 394 12.76 -8.77 -16.80
C LEU A 394 11.67 -9.68 -16.22
N SER A 395 12.08 -10.76 -15.54
CA SER A 395 11.17 -11.77 -15.06
C SER A 395 11.59 -12.35 -13.72
N ILE A 396 10.72 -12.07 -12.76
CA ILE A 396 10.62 -12.66 -11.44
C ILE A 396 10.07 -14.11 -11.54
N ASN A 397 9.89 -14.68 -12.74
CA ASN A 397 9.50 -16.10 -12.99
C ASN A 397 10.36 -17.13 -12.25
N HIS A 398 11.54 -16.74 -11.77
CA HIS A 398 12.39 -17.57 -10.95
C HIS A 398 11.87 -17.76 -9.51
N ILE A 399 10.97 -16.89 -8.97
CA ILE A 399 10.42 -17.00 -7.61
C ILE A 399 9.66 -18.32 -7.43
N VAL A 400 10.27 -19.19 -6.63
CA VAL A 400 9.73 -20.41 -6.03
C VAL A 400 10.21 -20.47 -4.58
N PRO A 401 9.56 -21.24 -3.69
CA PRO A 401 10.12 -21.56 -2.39
C PRO A 401 11.39 -22.41 -2.56
N ASN A 402 12.43 -22.16 -1.76
CA ASN A 402 13.61 -23.01 -1.71
C ASN A 402 13.31 -24.29 -0.90
N ASP A 403 13.18 -25.43 -1.59
CA ASP A 403 12.96 -26.73 -0.97
C ASP A 403 14.14 -27.14 -0.07
N HIS A 404 14.00 -26.96 1.24
CA HIS A 404 14.90 -27.52 2.25
C HIS A 404 14.65 -29.02 2.50
N THR A 405 14.60 -29.80 1.42
CA THR A 405 14.48 -31.27 1.49
C THR A 405 15.38 -31.96 0.47
N THR A 406 16.19 -32.91 0.95
CA THR A 406 16.95 -33.89 0.15
C THR A 406 18.23 -33.38 -0.55
N GLN A 407 19.18 -32.84 0.22
CA GLN A 407 20.58 -33.13 -0.11
C GLN A 407 20.85 -34.63 0.12
N ARG A 408 20.73 -35.44 -0.94
CA ARG A 408 21.43 -36.73 -1.03
C ARG A 408 22.68 -36.54 -1.87
N GLN A 409 23.80 -37.10 -1.42
CA GLN A 409 25.06 -37.06 -2.14
C GLN A 409 24.95 -37.85 -3.46
N PRO A 410 25.55 -37.38 -4.56
CA PRO A 410 25.73 -38.20 -5.75
C PRO A 410 26.77 -39.28 -5.46
N GLY A 411 26.36 -40.55 -5.47
CA GLY A 411 27.26 -41.69 -5.55
C GLY A 411 27.52 -42.05 -7.01
N GLU A 412 28.79 -42.17 -7.39
CA GLU A 412 29.20 -42.57 -8.74
C GLU A 412 29.04 -44.09 -8.93
N GLU A 413 28.62 -44.54 -10.12
CA GLU A 413 29.44 -45.39 -11.01
C GLU A 413 28.72 -45.88 -12.30
N ASN A 414 29.50 -45.93 -13.40
CA ASN A 414 29.48 -46.93 -14.49
C ASN A 414 28.25 -47.13 -15.43
N ASN A 415 28.10 -46.19 -16.37
CA ASN A 415 28.06 -46.32 -17.86
C ASN A 415 28.30 -47.73 -18.52
N PRO A 416 27.95 -47.99 -19.81
CA PRO A 416 26.63 -48.02 -20.50
C PRO A 416 26.42 -49.30 -21.39
N GLN A 417 25.55 -49.22 -22.44
CA GLN A 417 25.20 -50.25 -23.46
C GLN A 417 24.20 -51.34 -22.99
N THR A 418 23.33 -51.96 -23.81
CA THR A 418 23.12 -52.02 -25.29
C THR A 418 21.62 -52.33 -25.57
N VAL A 419 20.87 -51.59 -26.41
CA VAL A 419 20.56 -51.86 -27.86
C VAL A 419 19.23 -52.62 -28.16
N ASP A 420 18.54 -52.17 -29.21
CA ASP A 420 17.48 -52.75 -30.08
C ASP A 420 16.01 -53.06 -29.64
N GLU A 421 15.12 -52.20 -30.17
CA GLU A 421 14.09 -52.47 -31.21
C GLU A 421 12.86 -53.43 -31.05
N ASN A 422 11.72 -52.90 -31.55
CA ASN A 422 10.66 -53.54 -32.35
C ASN A 422 9.91 -54.79 -31.85
N GLY A 423 8.66 -54.60 -31.39
CA GLY A 423 7.65 -55.66 -31.23
C GLY A 423 6.22 -55.15 -31.47
N LYS A 424 5.50 -55.69 -32.47
CA LYS A 424 4.19 -55.17 -32.95
C LYS A 424 3.01 -56.10 -32.60
N LYS A 425 1.87 -55.46 -32.30
CA LYS A 425 0.46 -55.86 -32.60
C LYS A 425 -0.27 -56.96 -31.78
N SER A 426 -1.53 -56.61 -31.46
CA SER A 426 -2.77 -57.40 -31.62
C SER A 426 -3.14 -58.48 -30.59
N GLY A 427 -4.44 -58.50 -30.20
CA GLY A 427 -5.04 -59.57 -29.39
C GLY A 427 -6.36 -59.15 -28.71
N THR A 428 -7.47 -59.15 -29.44
CA THR A 428 -8.84 -58.80 -28.95
C THR A 428 -9.58 -59.98 -28.31
N VAL A 429 -10.68 -59.68 -27.58
CA VAL A 429 -11.76 -60.58 -27.07
C VAL A 429 -11.34 -61.65 -26.02
N ASP A 430 -12.20 -62.19 -25.13
CA ASP A 430 -13.66 -62.01 -24.91
C ASP A 430 -14.07 -62.32 -23.43
N SER A 431 -15.27 -61.89 -23.00
CA SER A 431 -16.08 -62.41 -21.88
C SER A 431 -15.50 -62.36 -20.44
N GLY A 432 -16.29 -62.40 -19.35
CA GLY A 432 -17.74 -62.48 -19.18
C GLY A 432 -18.15 -62.46 -17.69
N PHE A 433 -19.45 -62.67 -17.41
CA PHE A 433 -20.08 -62.86 -16.07
C PHE A 433 -19.31 -63.85 -15.16
N ASP A 434 -19.43 -63.82 -13.82
CA ASP A 434 -20.68 -63.72 -13.04
C ASP A 434 -20.54 -63.14 -11.60
N THR A 435 -21.54 -63.39 -10.76
CA THR A 435 -21.87 -62.79 -9.44
C THR A 435 -21.82 -63.83 -8.30
N THR A 436 -22.54 -63.61 -7.18
CA THR A 436 -22.52 -64.34 -5.87
C THR A 436 -21.24 -64.08 -5.03
N GLU A 437 -21.32 -63.55 -3.79
CA GLU A 437 -21.76 -64.18 -2.52
C GLU A 437 -20.78 -65.33 -2.12
N ASP A 438 -20.18 -65.40 -0.92
CA ASP A 438 -20.80 -65.15 0.40
C ASP A 438 -19.79 -64.95 1.59
N GLU A 439 -20.35 -64.73 2.79
CA GLU A 439 -19.85 -65.00 4.18
C GLU A 439 -18.48 -64.52 4.74
N ASP A 440 -18.58 -63.50 5.60
CA ASP A 440 -18.30 -63.50 7.07
C ASP A 440 -16.87 -63.69 7.67
N ARG A 441 -16.57 -62.82 8.66
CA ARG A 441 -15.86 -63.16 9.90
C ARG A 441 -16.05 -62.11 11.02
N THR A 442 -16.17 -62.60 12.26
CA THR A 442 -16.76 -61.89 13.41
C THR A 442 -15.78 -61.48 14.53
N SER A 443 -16.14 -60.43 15.28
CA SER A 443 -16.03 -60.20 16.76
C SER A 443 -15.98 -58.68 17.06
N ASP A 444 -17.01 -58.06 17.65
CA ASP A 444 -17.50 -58.10 19.05
C ASP A 444 -16.59 -57.44 20.11
N TYR A 445 -17.06 -56.33 20.72
CA TYR A 445 -17.65 -56.40 22.09
C TYR A 445 -18.41 -55.12 22.52
N ASN A 446 -19.75 -55.24 22.56
CA ASN A 446 -20.79 -54.60 23.39
C ASN A 446 -20.82 -53.09 23.82
N LYS A 447 -22.06 -52.58 23.81
CA LYS A 447 -22.55 -51.30 24.35
C LYS A 447 -22.79 -51.36 25.88
N SER A 448 -23.04 -50.18 26.47
CA SER A 448 -24.25 -50.02 27.31
C SER A 448 -24.87 -48.62 27.14
N THR A 449 -26.17 -48.53 27.37
CA THR A 449 -27.04 -47.34 27.21
C THR A 449 -27.86 -47.15 28.47
N VAL A 450 -28.31 -45.92 28.78
CA VAL A 450 -29.65 -45.66 29.35
C VAL A 450 -29.98 -44.16 29.31
N ASP A 451 -31.24 -43.87 29.00
CA ASP A 451 -31.99 -42.60 29.05
C ASP A 451 -33.18 -42.87 30.03
N PRO A 452 -33.98 -41.92 30.61
CA PRO A 452 -34.35 -40.65 29.97
C PRO A 452 -34.74 -39.44 30.86
N SER A 453 -35.27 -38.43 30.17
CA SER A 453 -36.42 -37.57 30.53
C SER A 453 -36.17 -36.15 31.04
N ALA A 454 -37.12 -35.28 30.67
CA ALA A 454 -37.09 -33.83 30.87
C ALA A 454 -38.05 -33.38 32.00
N THR A 455 -37.94 -32.11 32.41
CA THR A 455 -39.08 -31.21 32.66
C THR A 455 -38.60 -29.75 32.61
N THR A 456 -39.52 -28.83 32.35
CA THR A 456 -39.34 -27.39 32.06
C THR A 456 -39.36 -26.48 33.30
N ILE A 457 -39.19 -25.17 33.04
CA ILE A 457 -39.89 -24.02 33.66
C ILE A 457 -39.15 -23.15 34.72
N ASP A 458 -39.30 -21.83 34.50
CA ASP A 458 -39.24 -20.62 35.34
C ASP A 458 -38.01 -20.21 36.19
N LEU A 459 -37.36 -19.14 35.71
CA LEU A 459 -37.46 -17.73 36.18
C LEU A 459 -37.19 -17.31 37.65
N ASP A 460 -36.87 -16.01 37.74
CA ASP A 460 -37.01 -15.05 38.84
C ASP A 460 -36.01 -14.98 40.03
N GLU A 461 -35.13 -13.97 39.88
CA GLU A 461 -34.98 -12.80 40.77
C GLU A 461 -34.08 -12.78 42.03
N ALA A 462 -33.64 -11.53 42.28
CA ALA A 462 -33.37 -10.88 43.57
C ALA A 462 -32.09 -11.21 44.39
N ASN A 463 -31.17 -10.25 44.34
CA ASN A 463 -30.64 -9.53 45.52
C ASN A 463 -30.04 -10.32 46.71
N SER A 464 -28.76 -10.09 46.98
CA SER A 464 -28.36 -8.94 47.84
C SER A 464 -26.84 -8.84 48.02
N ALA A 465 -26.37 -7.75 48.64
CA ALA A 465 -24.95 -7.48 48.84
C ALA A 465 -24.47 -7.83 50.26
N GLY A 466 -23.29 -8.42 50.38
CA GLY A 466 -22.62 -8.69 51.65
C GLY A 466 -21.10 -8.56 51.53
N LYS A 467 -20.50 -7.62 52.28
CA LYS A 467 -19.04 -7.47 52.41
C LYS A 467 -18.53 -8.40 53.51
N ASN A 468 -17.33 -8.96 53.38
CA ASN A 468 -16.22 -8.71 54.33
C ASN A 468 -14.90 -9.43 53.94
N VAL A 469 -13.79 -8.77 54.29
CA VAL A 469 -12.36 -9.02 54.02
C VAL A 469 -11.60 -8.14 55.06
N PRO A 470 -10.36 -8.40 55.54
CA PRO A 470 -9.38 -9.48 55.25
C PRO A 470 -8.88 -10.23 56.54
N LYS A 471 -7.89 -11.15 56.42
CA LYS A 471 -6.47 -10.92 56.83
C LYS A 471 -5.55 -12.15 56.95
N ASP A 472 -4.26 -11.89 56.66
CA ASP A 472 -3.02 -12.46 57.26
C ASP A 472 -2.70 -13.99 57.08
N ASN A 473 -1.45 -14.48 56.90
CA ASN A 473 -0.15 -13.84 56.59
C ASN A 473 1.00 -14.84 56.20
N ILE A 474 2.12 -14.29 55.68
CA ILE A 474 3.56 -14.70 55.87
C ILE A 474 4.15 -16.00 55.22
N CYS A 475 4.98 -15.77 54.18
CA CYS A 475 6.43 -16.09 53.99
C CYS A 475 7.11 -17.45 54.29
N SER A 476 7.81 -18.01 53.28
CA SER A 476 9.22 -18.54 53.29
C SER A 476 9.51 -19.21 51.92
N SER A 477 10.58 -19.06 51.10
CA SER A 477 12.00 -18.61 51.15
C SER A 477 12.99 -19.77 50.88
N SER A 478 14.17 -19.47 50.30
CA SER A 478 15.26 -20.37 49.81
C SER A 478 14.97 -21.16 48.52
N THR A 479 15.76 -21.23 47.42
CA THR A 479 17.19 -21.02 47.03
C THR A 479 18.08 -22.27 46.99
N VAL A 480 18.44 -22.73 45.78
CA VAL A 480 19.66 -23.52 45.46
C VAL A 480 20.14 -23.15 44.03
N ASP A 481 21.46 -23.15 43.84
CA ASP A 481 22.32 -22.86 42.66
C ASP A 481 23.68 -23.59 42.96
N PRO A 482 24.74 -23.73 42.12
CA PRO A 482 24.98 -23.45 40.68
C PRO A 482 25.67 -24.63 39.89
N SER A 483 26.32 -24.30 38.76
CA SER A 483 27.49 -24.99 38.12
C SER A 483 27.22 -26.22 37.22
N ALA A 484 27.98 -26.57 36.16
CA ALA A 484 29.06 -25.96 35.32
C ALA A 484 29.09 -26.71 33.94
N THR A 485 29.99 -26.57 32.93
CA THR A 485 31.36 -25.98 32.79
C THR A 485 31.59 -25.44 31.35
N THR A 486 32.80 -25.50 30.76
CA THR A 486 33.26 -24.77 29.54
C THR A 486 34.33 -25.53 28.71
N VAL A 487 34.96 -24.88 27.70
CA VAL A 487 36.29 -25.17 27.05
C VAL A 487 36.33 -26.26 25.91
N ASP A 488 37.01 -26.12 24.75
CA ASP A 488 37.61 -24.95 24.05
C ASP A 488 38.12 -25.21 22.57
N GLN A 489 38.35 -24.10 21.83
CA GLN A 489 39.37 -23.74 20.78
C GLN A 489 40.07 -24.68 19.73
N THR A 490 40.16 -24.14 18.50
CA THR A 490 41.31 -24.14 17.51
C THR A 490 41.60 -25.38 16.61
N LYS A 491 42.31 -25.31 15.45
CA LYS A 491 43.16 -24.26 14.78
C LYS A 491 43.20 -24.40 13.21
N ALA A 492 43.91 -23.46 12.54
CA ALA A 492 44.08 -23.23 11.08
C ALA A 492 44.93 -24.32 10.31
N LYS A 493 45.31 -24.26 9.01
CA LYS A 493 45.68 -23.11 8.14
C LYS A 493 45.87 -23.41 6.61
N TRP A 494 45.18 -22.66 5.72
CA TRP A 494 45.55 -22.11 4.37
C TRP A 494 46.27 -22.89 3.24
N LEU A 495 45.74 -22.81 1.99
CA LEU A 495 46.42 -22.40 0.73
C LEU A 495 45.42 -22.22 -0.47
N GLN A 496 45.83 -21.64 -1.61
CA GLN A 496 45.00 -21.07 -2.71
C GLN A 496 45.76 -21.00 -4.08
N PRO A 497 45.28 -20.37 -5.18
CA PRO A 497 44.01 -20.51 -5.94
C PRO A 497 44.28 -20.69 -7.48
N PRO A 498 43.27 -20.62 -8.37
CA PRO A 498 42.81 -19.34 -8.98
C PRO A 498 41.25 -19.32 -9.23
N THR A 499 40.55 -18.43 -9.96
CA THR A 499 40.88 -17.29 -10.86
C THR A 499 39.71 -16.25 -10.92
N GLU A 500 39.96 -15.07 -11.49
CA GLU A 500 39.04 -14.08 -12.13
C GLU A 500 37.82 -13.48 -11.39
N VAL A 501 37.10 -14.19 -10.50
CA VAL A 501 36.07 -13.56 -9.64
C VAL A 501 36.67 -12.44 -8.78
N ASP A 502 37.96 -12.59 -8.48
CA ASP A 502 38.78 -11.79 -7.59
C ASP A 502 39.12 -10.36 -8.10
N ARG A 503 38.56 -9.91 -9.23
CA ARG A 503 38.66 -8.50 -9.68
C ARG A 503 37.50 -7.62 -9.21
N LEU A 504 36.28 -8.16 -9.12
CA LEU A 504 35.08 -7.35 -8.81
C LEU A 504 35.01 -6.99 -7.32
N CYS A 505 35.34 -7.94 -6.44
CA CYS A 505 35.34 -7.75 -4.98
C CYS A 505 36.30 -6.62 -4.52
N ARG A 506 37.41 -6.40 -5.24
CA ARG A 506 38.45 -5.44 -4.88
C ARG A 506 38.06 -3.96 -5.01
N ALA A 507 36.87 -3.67 -5.54
CA ALA A 507 36.30 -2.31 -5.49
C ALA A 507 35.75 -1.98 -4.09
N VAL A 508 35.18 -2.97 -3.39
CA VAL A 508 34.48 -2.77 -2.10
C VAL A 508 35.46 -2.59 -0.94
N ASP A 509 36.52 -3.40 -0.87
CA ASP A 509 37.47 -3.38 0.26
C ASP A 509 38.47 -2.20 0.27
N LYS A 510 38.47 -1.33 -0.76
CA LYS A 510 39.48 -0.25 -0.87
C LYS A 510 39.10 1.05 -0.14
N HIS A 511 37.85 1.23 0.25
CA HIS A 511 37.38 2.40 1.01
C HIS A 511 36.63 1.96 2.26
N HIS A 512 37.23 2.17 3.45
CA HIS A 512 36.72 1.64 4.71
C HIS A 512 35.35 2.23 5.11
N ILE A 513 34.32 1.40 5.03
CA ILE A 513 33.14 1.50 5.91
C ILE A 513 33.29 0.40 6.97
N GLN A 514 33.84 0.74 8.14
CA GLN A 514 33.89 -0.21 9.26
C GLN A 514 32.56 -0.26 10.01
N ALA A 515 32.08 -1.48 10.27
CA ALA A 515 31.07 -1.73 11.27
C ALA A 515 31.69 -1.85 12.67
N SER A 516 31.06 -1.20 13.66
CA SER A 516 31.26 -1.34 15.11
C SER A 516 32.65 -1.08 15.71
N THR A 517 32.76 -0.03 16.54
CA THR A 517 33.23 -0.11 17.95
C THR A 517 32.98 1.21 18.69
N VAL A 518 32.01 1.21 19.62
CA VAL A 518 31.93 2.16 20.75
C VAL A 518 31.43 1.35 21.97
N ASP A 519 32.01 1.60 23.14
CA ASP A 519 31.72 0.89 24.39
C ASP A 519 30.31 1.20 24.93
N PRO A 520 29.56 0.22 25.46
CA PRO A 520 28.24 0.44 26.06
C PRO A 520 28.27 1.06 27.48
N SER A 521 29.40 1.61 27.94
CA SER A 521 29.54 2.26 29.26
C SER A 521 30.36 3.56 29.22
N MET A 522 29.94 4.57 30.02
CA MET A 522 30.51 5.93 30.10
C MET A 522 30.54 6.69 28.74
N THR A 523 29.66 7.68 28.54
CA THR A 523 29.95 9.03 29.08
C THR A 523 28.67 9.86 29.21
N THR A 524 28.41 10.38 30.41
CA THR A 524 27.42 11.45 30.61
C THR A 524 28.15 12.80 30.65
N LEU A 525 28.18 13.51 29.54
CA LEU A 525 28.44 14.96 29.45
C LEU A 525 28.13 15.41 28.02
N GLY A 526 27.27 16.42 27.85
CA GLY A 526 26.78 16.83 26.54
C GLY A 526 27.47 18.08 25.99
N LEU A 527 27.54 18.18 24.67
CA LEU A 527 27.60 19.44 23.94
C LEU A 527 26.67 19.36 22.72
N THR A 528 26.00 20.47 22.43
CA THR A 528 25.04 20.60 21.33
C THR A 528 25.70 21.19 20.09
N VAL A 529 25.61 20.51 18.95
CA VAL A 529 25.80 21.10 17.62
C VAL A 529 24.67 20.61 16.71
N ASP A 530 24.15 21.52 15.89
CA ASP A 530 22.96 21.36 15.04
C ASP A 530 23.39 21.43 13.56
N PRO A 531 23.05 20.45 12.70
CA PRO A 531 23.36 20.47 11.27
C PRO A 531 22.34 21.28 10.44
N SER A 532 21.89 22.44 10.95
CA SER A 532 20.98 23.34 10.25
C SER A 532 21.72 24.33 9.31
N ALA A 533 22.47 23.84 8.32
CA ALA A 533 23.18 24.73 7.37
C ALA A 533 23.58 24.06 6.03
N THR A 534 22.72 24.16 5.01
CA THR A 534 23.16 24.09 3.59
C THR A 534 22.32 24.97 2.64
N THR A 535 22.04 26.22 3.01
CA THR A 535 21.71 27.24 2.01
C THR A 535 23.01 27.68 1.31
N VAL A 536 22.97 27.83 -0.01
CA VAL A 536 24.04 28.47 -0.79
C VAL A 536 23.48 29.76 -1.37
N ASP A 537 23.58 30.83 -0.59
CA ASP A 537 23.19 32.17 -1.02
C ASP A 537 24.20 32.73 -2.01
N VAL A 538 23.82 32.86 -3.29
CA VAL A 538 24.62 33.55 -4.32
C VAL A 538 24.22 35.02 -4.35
N ALA A 539 24.71 35.77 -3.37
CA ALA A 539 24.53 37.22 -3.32
C ALA A 539 25.43 37.94 -4.36
N TYR A 540 24.82 38.70 -5.26
CA TYR A 540 25.53 39.63 -6.14
C TYR A 540 25.94 40.87 -5.34
N GLU A 541 27.24 41.08 -5.10
CA GLU A 541 27.79 42.39 -4.75
C GLU A 541 28.57 43.00 -5.91
N LYS A 542 28.52 44.34 -6.00
CA LYS A 542 28.97 45.12 -7.16
C LYS A 542 29.69 46.38 -6.70
N VAL A 543 31.00 46.27 -6.53
CA VAL A 543 31.92 47.37 -6.19
C VAL A 543 32.98 47.45 -7.30
N GLY A 544 33.50 48.66 -7.56
CA GLY A 544 34.46 48.91 -8.66
C GLY A 544 35.63 49.80 -8.25
N SER A 545 36.17 50.53 -9.23
CA SER A 545 37.37 51.39 -9.20
C SER A 545 38.72 50.69 -8.95
N ASP A 546 39.50 50.64 -10.03
CA ASP A 546 40.90 51.06 -10.15
C ASP A 546 41.98 50.52 -9.18
N GLU A 547 42.97 49.82 -9.74
CA GLU A 547 44.27 50.46 -10.01
C GLU A 547 45.10 49.74 -11.09
N ASN A 548 46.14 50.39 -11.60
CA ASN A 548 46.88 50.01 -12.82
C ASN A 548 48.34 49.61 -12.48
N ILE A 549 48.67 48.32 -12.50
CA ILE A 549 50.06 47.83 -12.63
C ILE A 549 50.08 46.64 -13.58
N GLY A 550 51.00 46.63 -14.54
CA GLY A 550 51.25 45.48 -15.40
C GLY A 550 52.74 45.25 -15.61
N VAL A 551 53.13 43.99 -15.87
CA VAL A 551 54.37 43.54 -16.52
C VAL A 551 54.36 42.01 -16.57
N GLY A 552 54.99 41.41 -17.59
CA GLY A 552 55.48 40.03 -17.53
C GLY A 552 54.73 39.03 -18.40
N LYS A 553 55.52 38.27 -19.19
CA LYS A 553 55.12 37.01 -19.81
C LYS A 553 55.60 35.86 -18.93
N ASP A 554 54.96 34.69 -19.00
CA ASP A 554 55.52 33.55 -19.75
C ASP A 554 54.55 32.35 -19.74
N GLU A 555 54.80 31.38 -20.61
CA GLU A 555 53.97 30.18 -20.80
C GLU A 555 54.38 29.06 -19.82
N THR A 556 53.42 28.31 -19.25
CA THR A 556 53.46 26.82 -19.26
C THR A 556 52.19 26.15 -18.71
N SER A 557 51.59 25.32 -19.56
CA SER A 557 51.04 23.98 -19.27
C SER A 557 50.56 23.62 -17.86
N LEU A 558 49.24 23.57 -17.64
CA LEU A 558 48.54 22.45 -16.96
C LEU A 558 47.00 22.64 -17.01
N SER A 559 46.34 22.02 -17.98
CA SER A 559 44.87 22.09 -18.13
C SER A 559 44.16 21.12 -17.18
N HIS A 560 43.75 21.59 -16.00
CA HIS A 560 42.74 20.91 -15.20
C HIS A 560 41.39 20.95 -15.92
N VAL A 561 40.89 19.81 -16.38
CA VAL A 561 39.52 19.67 -16.88
C VAL A 561 38.59 19.51 -15.68
N GLY A 562 38.27 20.64 -15.03
CA GLY A 562 37.17 20.71 -14.10
C GLY A 562 35.86 20.88 -14.88
N ASP A 563 35.18 19.78 -15.19
CA ASP A 563 33.90 19.81 -15.89
C ASP A 563 32.77 20.24 -14.94
N SER A 564 32.72 21.54 -14.66
CA SER A 564 31.61 22.15 -13.95
C SER A 564 30.37 22.15 -14.85
N ARG A 565 29.44 21.20 -14.66
CA ARG A 565 28.11 21.13 -15.31
C ARG A 565 27.37 22.48 -15.16
N HIS A 566 27.61 23.42 -16.06
CA HIS A 566 26.87 24.68 -16.14
C HIS A 566 25.55 24.42 -16.86
N GLU A 567 24.43 24.73 -16.22
CA GLU A 567 23.12 24.66 -16.87
C GLU A 567 23.13 25.54 -18.13
N ARG A 568 22.77 24.95 -19.27
CA ARG A 568 22.58 25.68 -20.52
C ARG A 568 21.32 26.54 -20.38
N LYS A 569 21.51 27.76 -19.91
CA LYS A 569 20.49 28.82 -19.81
C LYS A 569 19.56 28.78 -21.02
N MET A 570 18.25 28.85 -20.76
CA MET A 570 17.23 28.87 -21.81
C MET A 570 17.48 30.02 -22.78
N SER A 571 17.24 29.75 -24.07
CA SER A 571 17.25 30.78 -25.11
C SER A 571 16.14 31.81 -24.87
N ALA A 572 16.31 33.01 -25.43
CA ALA A 572 15.27 34.04 -25.38
C ALA A 572 13.94 33.57 -26.03
N GLU A 573 14.01 32.64 -26.98
CA GLU A 573 12.86 32.04 -27.67
C GLU A 573 12.15 31.01 -26.77
N GLU A 574 12.88 30.12 -26.10
CA GLU A 574 12.32 29.23 -25.06
C GLU A 574 11.69 30.03 -23.92
N GLN A 575 12.40 31.02 -23.38
CA GLN A 575 11.87 31.87 -22.29
C GLN A 575 10.63 32.64 -22.73
N LYS A 576 10.58 33.10 -23.99
CA LYS A 576 9.39 33.72 -24.57
C LYS A 576 8.23 32.74 -24.62
N LYS A 577 8.42 31.50 -25.11
CA LYS A 577 7.36 30.46 -25.16
C LYS A 577 6.77 30.19 -23.78
N TRP A 578 7.60 30.07 -22.75
CA TRP A 578 7.14 29.93 -21.36
C TRP A 578 6.36 31.16 -20.87
N ASN A 579 6.87 32.37 -21.11
CA ASN A 579 6.20 33.62 -20.70
C ASN A 579 4.83 33.80 -21.38
N GLU A 580 4.73 33.51 -22.68
CA GLU A 580 3.48 33.65 -23.44
C GLU A 580 2.39 32.68 -22.95
N MET A 581 2.77 31.45 -22.54
CA MET A 581 1.83 30.52 -21.91
C MET A 581 1.41 30.96 -20.50
N PHE A 582 2.37 31.35 -19.64
CA PHE A 582 2.04 31.77 -18.27
C PHE A 582 1.20 33.06 -18.22
N ALA A 583 1.15 33.86 -19.30
CA ALA A 583 0.35 35.07 -19.37
C ALA A 583 -1.18 34.84 -19.30
N ASP A 584 -1.65 33.70 -19.81
CA ASP A 584 -3.08 33.32 -19.81
C ASP A 584 -3.49 32.53 -18.54
N LEU A 585 -2.54 32.13 -17.69
CA LEU A 585 -2.79 31.30 -16.51
C LEU A 585 -3.03 32.15 -15.26
N SER A 586 -4.09 31.82 -14.51
CA SER A 586 -4.33 32.43 -13.20
C SER A 586 -3.23 32.02 -12.22
N PRO A 587 -2.72 32.93 -11.35
CA PRO A 587 -1.68 32.59 -10.38
C PRO A 587 -2.10 31.44 -9.46
N VAL A 588 -1.20 30.48 -9.23
CA VAL A 588 -1.43 29.42 -8.24
C VAL A 588 -1.53 30.03 -6.85
N THR A 589 -2.56 29.66 -6.08
CA THR A 589 -2.83 30.22 -4.74
C THR A 589 -2.95 29.19 -3.63
N ARG A 590 -3.27 27.93 -3.96
CA ARG A 590 -3.50 26.83 -3.02
C ARG A 590 -2.51 25.67 -3.18
N VAL A 591 -1.85 25.53 -4.33
CA VAL A 591 -0.83 24.48 -4.54
C VAL A 591 0.57 24.99 -4.23
N HIS A 592 1.36 24.17 -3.52
CA HIS A 592 2.71 24.47 -3.06
C HIS A 592 3.66 23.28 -3.24
N LYS A 593 4.97 23.55 -3.41
CA LYS A 593 6.03 22.54 -3.22
C LYS A 593 6.09 22.18 -1.73
N ALA A 594 6.18 20.91 -1.38
CA ALA A 594 6.33 20.47 0.01
C ALA A 594 7.26 19.26 0.15
N LEU A 595 7.87 19.13 1.33
CA LEU A 595 8.60 17.94 1.74
C LEU A 595 7.69 17.14 2.70
N LEU A 596 7.38 15.90 2.33
CA LEU A 596 6.51 15.00 3.06
C LEU A 596 7.32 14.03 3.89
N HIS A 597 7.14 14.07 5.20
CA HIS A 597 7.82 13.22 6.16
C HIS A 597 6.88 12.12 6.68
N LYS A 598 7.26 10.87 6.42
CA LYS A 598 6.61 9.65 6.91
C LYS A 598 7.45 9.09 8.07
N TYR A 599 6.81 8.53 9.09
CA TYR A 599 7.49 7.90 10.24
C TYR A 599 7.06 6.45 10.38
N ASP A 600 8.02 5.53 10.29
CA ASP A 600 7.81 4.12 10.57
C ASP A 600 8.00 3.83 12.07
N PRO A 601 6.93 3.50 12.81
CA PRO A 601 7.03 3.13 14.22
C PRO A 601 7.64 1.74 14.43
N PHE A 602 7.80 0.90 13.39
CA PHE A 602 8.39 -0.42 13.51
C PHE A 602 9.91 -0.37 13.61
N ASN A 603 10.59 0.29 12.66
CA ASN A 603 12.05 0.50 12.65
C ASN A 603 12.51 1.79 13.35
N ASP A 604 11.58 2.64 13.83
CA ASP A 604 11.84 3.95 14.47
C ASP A 604 12.55 4.95 13.53
N ARG A 605 12.11 4.98 12.25
CA ARG A 605 12.75 5.73 11.16
C ARG A 605 11.85 6.79 10.57
N TRP A 606 12.47 7.84 10.05
CA TRP A 606 11.82 8.88 9.28
C TRP A 606 12.28 8.83 7.82
N GLU A 607 11.32 8.89 6.92
CA GLU A 607 11.51 8.94 5.47
C GLU A 607 10.96 10.27 4.94
N SER A 608 11.47 10.75 3.81
CA SER A 608 11.13 12.08 3.30
C SER A 608 11.13 12.12 1.78
N GLU A 609 10.04 12.61 1.19
CA GLU A 609 9.84 12.68 -0.27
C GLU A 609 9.31 14.06 -0.70
N ASN A 610 9.75 14.54 -1.86
CA ASN A 610 9.20 15.77 -2.45
C ASN A 610 7.78 15.50 -2.98
N THR A 611 6.86 16.42 -2.71
CA THR A 611 5.45 16.32 -3.13
C THR A 611 4.89 17.70 -3.50
N LEU A 612 3.73 17.70 -4.18
CA LEU A 612 2.87 18.89 -4.30
C LEU A 612 1.70 18.74 -3.32
N VAL A 613 1.40 19.81 -2.58
CA VAL A 613 0.27 19.88 -1.65
C VAL A 613 -0.72 20.95 -2.08
N TYR A 614 -2.00 20.62 -2.10
CA TYR A 614 -3.12 21.56 -2.22
C TYR A 614 -3.69 21.86 -0.83
N LEU A 615 -3.81 23.14 -0.50
CA LEU A 615 -4.40 23.64 0.74
C LEU A 615 -5.83 24.11 0.47
N GLY A 616 -6.80 23.32 0.92
CA GLY A 616 -8.23 23.62 0.80
C GLY A 616 -8.76 24.46 1.96
N ASP A 617 -10.09 24.62 1.99
CA ASP A 617 -10.77 25.52 2.91
C ASP A 617 -10.74 25.04 4.37
N PRO A 618 -10.81 25.97 5.35
CA PRO A 618 -10.97 25.63 6.77
C PRO A 618 -12.19 24.75 7.03
N LEU A 619 -12.05 23.76 7.92
CA LEU A 619 -13.18 22.94 8.34
C LEU A 619 -14.19 23.81 9.12
N LEU A 620 -15.44 23.82 8.66
CA LEU A 620 -16.54 24.59 9.24
C LEU A 620 -17.06 23.94 10.54
N LEU A 621 -16.24 23.98 11.58
CA LEU A 621 -16.53 23.44 12.91
C LEU A 621 -17.34 24.44 13.76
N SER A 622 -18.27 23.91 14.57
CA SER A 622 -18.88 24.65 15.67
C SER A 622 -17.86 24.92 16.79
N ASP A 623 -18.08 25.94 17.62
CA ASP A 623 -17.07 26.40 18.59
C ASP A 623 -16.74 25.39 19.69
N ASP A 624 -17.64 24.46 19.99
CA ASP A 624 -17.43 23.30 20.87
C ASP A 624 -16.55 22.22 20.21
N LYS A 625 -16.63 22.06 18.89
CA LYS A 625 -15.82 21.12 18.09
C LYS A 625 -14.46 21.70 17.65
N LYS A 626 -14.21 23.00 17.81
CA LYS A 626 -12.93 23.65 17.43
C LYS A 626 -11.77 23.27 18.37
N GLY A 627 -10.65 22.85 17.76
CA GLY A 627 -9.42 22.52 18.47
C GLY A 627 -8.81 23.69 19.26
N LYS A 628 -8.46 23.46 20.53
CA LYS A 628 -7.89 24.50 21.43
C LYS A 628 -6.49 24.98 21.06
N GLN A 629 -5.71 24.18 20.32
CA GLN A 629 -4.30 24.45 20.03
C GLN A 629 -3.96 24.53 18.54
N ARG A 630 -4.78 23.91 17.68
CA ARG A 630 -4.55 23.81 16.23
C ARG A 630 -5.84 24.19 15.48
N ASP A 631 -5.67 24.74 14.29
CA ASP A 631 -6.75 24.89 13.29
C ASP A 631 -6.70 23.73 12.30
N ALA A 632 -7.83 23.45 11.67
CA ALA A 632 -8.05 22.34 10.76
C ALA A 632 -8.62 22.85 9.42
N PHE A 633 -8.08 22.36 8.31
CA PHE A 633 -8.45 22.73 6.94
C PHE A 633 -8.25 21.52 6.02
N PHE A 634 -8.94 21.47 4.88
CA PHE A 634 -8.79 20.35 3.94
C PHE A 634 -7.43 20.34 3.25
N VAL A 635 -6.88 19.16 2.99
CA VAL A 635 -5.61 18.97 2.27
C VAL A 635 -5.75 17.85 1.25
N GLN A 636 -5.06 17.99 0.12
CA GLN A 636 -4.74 16.91 -0.81
C GLN A 636 -3.24 16.99 -1.15
N TYR A 637 -2.57 15.87 -1.42
CA TYR A 637 -1.19 15.85 -1.91
C TYR A 637 -0.95 14.67 -2.86
N ILE A 638 -0.13 14.85 -3.89
CA ILE A 638 -0.02 13.89 -5.01
C ILE A 638 0.48 12.49 -4.60
N SER A 639 1.23 12.37 -3.50
CA SER A 639 1.74 11.09 -2.99
C SER A 639 0.97 10.54 -1.79
N GLN A 640 -0.31 10.89 -1.66
CA GLN A 640 -1.20 10.38 -0.61
C GLN A 640 -1.59 8.91 -0.82
N GLU A 641 -1.63 8.13 0.27
CA GLU A 641 -1.87 6.67 0.25
C GLU A 641 -3.20 6.30 -0.43
N GLU A 642 -4.27 7.07 -0.14
CA GLU A 642 -5.55 6.99 -0.83
C GLU A 642 -5.67 8.17 -1.80
N ALA A 643 -5.31 8.00 -3.07
CA ALA A 643 -5.31 9.07 -4.09
C ALA A 643 -6.65 9.82 -4.30
N MET A 644 -7.77 9.26 -3.80
CA MET A 644 -9.11 9.87 -3.81
C MET A 644 -9.69 10.09 -2.39
N GLY A 645 -8.91 9.81 -1.35
CA GLY A 645 -9.27 10.05 0.05
C GLY A 645 -9.25 11.55 0.39
N ARG A 646 -10.13 11.96 1.31
CA ARG A 646 -10.13 13.33 1.87
C ARG A 646 -9.17 13.38 3.06
N TYR A 647 -8.32 14.39 3.15
CA TYR A 647 -7.40 14.58 4.28
C TYR A 647 -7.60 15.95 4.95
N VAL A 648 -7.16 16.05 6.21
CA VAL A 648 -7.21 17.25 7.05
C VAL A 648 -5.80 17.66 7.45
N GLY A 649 -5.41 18.89 7.11
CA GLY A 649 -4.23 19.54 7.64
C GLY A 649 -4.51 20.18 9.00
N LYS A 650 -3.60 19.98 9.96
CA LYS A 650 -3.62 20.57 11.30
C LYS A 650 -2.39 21.48 11.48
N ARG A 651 -2.61 22.79 11.68
CA ARG A 651 -1.55 23.79 11.97
C ARG A 651 -1.73 24.39 13.37
N TYR A 652 -0.65 24.60 14.12
CA TYR A 652 -0.74 25.22 15.46
C TYR A 652 -1.09 26.71 15.42
N LYS A 653 -1.99 27.14 16.32
CA LYS A 653 -2.49 28.52 16.53
C LYS A 653 -1.46 29.51 17.06
N LYS A 654 -0.33 28.99 17.50
CA LYS A 654 0.85 29.73 17.98
C LYS A 654 2.04 28.95 17.51
N ASP A 655 3.06 29.63 17.01
CA ASP A 655 4.20 28.97 16.36
C ASP A 655 4.85 27.91 17.25
N LYS A 656 5.28 26.83 16.59
CA LYS A 656 5.95 25.67 17.16
C LYS A 656 7.16 25.34 16.30
N PRO A 657 8.27 24.87 16.91
CA PRO A 657 9.34 24.27 16.13
C PRO A 657 8.81 23.04 15.38
N TYR A 658 9.35 22.80 14.18
CA TYR A 658 9.12 21.62 13.34
C TYR A 658 9.08 20.31 14.14
N GLU A 659 10.00 20.15 15.09
CA GLU A 659 10.12 18.98 15.95
C GLU A 659 8.87 18.68 16.82
N GLN A 660 8.04 19.67 17.18
CA GLN A 660 6.75 19.41 17.86
C GLN A 660 5.75 18.70 16.91
N TYR A 661 5.73 19.05 15.63
CA TYR A 661 4.86 18.40 14.65
C TYR A 661 5.27 16.93 14.46
N ARG A 662 6.58 16.65 14.41
CA ARG A 662 7.12 15.29 14.36
C ARG A 662 6.75 14.47 15.61
N GLN A 663 6.85 15.05 16.80
CA GLN A 663 6.49 14.39 18.06
C GLN A 663 5.00 14.00 18.12
N ASP A 664 4.10 14.85 17.62
CA ASP A 664 2.68 14.53 17.48
C ASP A 664 2.47 13.31 16.54
N VAL A 665 3.17 13.26 15.40
CA VAL A 665 3.11 12.11 14.46
C VAL A 665 3.72 10.85 15.07
N CYS A 666 4.84 10.94 15.78
CA CYS A 666 5.43 9.82 16.51
C CYS A 666 4.44 9.23 17.53
N CYS A 667 3.64 10.06 18.23
CA CYS A 667 2.58 9.57 19.11
C CYS A 667 1.52 8.78 18.34
N GLN A 668 0.98 9.35 17.27
CA GLN A 668 -0.12 8.75 16.50
C GLN A 668 0.29 7.45 15.79
N MET A 669 1.46 7.42 15.16
CA MET A 669 1.97 6.22 14.50
C MET A 669 2.43 5.15 15.49
N THR A 670 2.99 5.52 16.66
CA THR A 670 3.25 4.55 17.74
C THR A 670 1.95 3.92 18.24
N ALA A 671 0.88 4.71 18.40
CA ALA A 671 -0.44 4.18 18.74
C ALA A 671 -1.00 3.24 17.66
N ARG A 672 -0.84 3.57 16.38
CA ARG A 672 -1.18 2.71 15.23
C ARG A 672 -0.42 1.37 15.27
N LYS A 673 0.88 1.36 15.58
CA LYS A 673 1.66 0.12 15.79
C LYS A 673 1.06 -0.77 16.89
N TYR A 674 0.79 -0.21 18.07
CA TYR A 674 0.23 -1.02 19.17
C TYR A 674 -1.22 -1.46 18.91
N VAL A 675 -2.05 -0.66 18.23
CA VAL A 675 -3.46 -1.03 17.99
C VAL A 675 -3.60 -2.18 17.00
N THR A 676 -2.70 -2.28 16.00
CA THR A 676 -2.62 -3.45 15.12
C THR A 676 -2.36 -4.74 15.90
N VAL A 677 -1.38 -4.75 16.82
CA VAL A 677 -1.07 -5.93 17.65
C VAL A 677 -2.20 -6.25 18.64
N PHE A 678 -2.89 -5.21 19.16
CA PHE A 678 -4.06 -5.38 20.04
C PHE A 678 -5.24 -6.04 19.31
N ASN A 679 -5.60 -5.53 18.13
CA ASN A 679 -6.67 -6.09 17.30
C ASN A 679 -6.35 -7.52 16.85
N HIS A 680 -5.10 -7.81 16.49
CA HIS A 680 -4.67 -9.15 16.12
C HIS A 680 -4.86 -10.15 17.30
N LYS A 681 -4.54 -9.74 18.54
CA LYS A 681 -4.83 -10.56 19.74
C LYS A 681 -6.32 -10.70 20.08
N LEU A 682 -7.19 -9.90 19.46
CA LEU A 682 -8.66 -9.95 19.61
C LEU A 682 -9.38 -10.51 18.38
N ARG A 683 -8.69 -10.93 17.31
CA ARG A 683 -9.29 -11.30 16.01
C ARG A 683 -10.38 -12.37 16.10
N HIS A 684 -10.20 -13.34 17.00
CA HIS A 684 -11.15 -14.44 17.26
C HIS A 684 -12.27 -14.09 18.27
N GLN A 685 -12.45 -12.81 18.63
CA GLN A 685 -13.28 -12.39 19.77
C GLN A 685 -14.41 -11.44 19.33
N GLN A 686 -15.40 -11.98 18.61
CA GLN A 686 -16.56 -11.27 18.04
C GLN A 686 -17.40 -10.42 19.04
N ALA A 687 -17.15 -10.54 20.34
CA ALA A 687 -17.85 -9.80 21.39
C ALA A 687 -17.34 -8.35 21.60
N PHE A 688 -16.43 -7.85 20.76
CA PHE A 688 -15.85 -6.51 20.84
C PHE A 688 -15.69 -5.91 19.44
N GLY A 689 -16.04 -4.62 19.27
CA GLY A 689 -15.76 -3.87 18.05
C GLY A 689 -14.26 -3.58 17.89
N GLN A 690 -13.85 -3.23 16.66
CA GLN A 690 -12.45 -2.87 16.38
C GLN A 690 -12.12 -1.44 16.80
N ILE A 691 -10.85 -1.20 17.16
CA ILE A 691 -10.29 0.14 17.32
C ILE A 691 -9.10 0.34 16.38
N GLN A 692 -8.96 1.50 15.77
CA GLN A 692 -7.83 1.81 14.88
C GLN A 692 -7.29 3.21 15.15
N TYR A 693 -6.06 3.49 14.74
CA TYR A 693 -5.50 4.84 14.72
C TYR A 693 -5.26 5.28 13.28
N LEU A 694 -5.73 6.48 12.97
CA LEU A 694 -5.50 7.12 11.67
C LEU A 694 -3.99 7.26 11.40
N PRO A 695 -3.53 7.05 10.16
CA PRO A 695 -2.16 7.39 9.79
C PRO A 695 -1.96 8.91 9.93
N ALA A 696 -0.74 9.33 10.24
CA ALA A 696 -0.38 10.74 10.29
C ALA A 696 0.99 10.97 9.66
N VAL A 697 1.13 12.09 8.98
CA VAL A 697 2.37 12.55 8.33
C VAL A 697 2.63 14.02 8.63
N THR A 698 3.87 14.47 8.48
CA THR A 698 4.23 15.89 8.60
C THR A 698 4.60 16.44 7.23
N LEU A 699 4.03 17.58 6.82
CA LEU A 699 4.45 18.33 5.64
C LEU A 699 5.21 19.59 6.07
N GLN A 700 6.39 19.82 5.50
CA GLN A 700 7.00 21.15 5.40
C GLN A 700 6.58 21.78 4.08
N VAL A 701 5.75 22.81 4.13
CA VAL A 701 5.27 23.56 2.95
C VAL A 701 6.28 24.65 2.61
N ASN A 702 6.61 24.80 1.32
CA ASN A 702 7.64 25.71 0.79
C ASN A 702 8.97 25.67 1.58
N PRO A 703 9.59 24.49 1.79
CA PRO A 703 10.66 24.30 2.78
C PRO A 703 11.89 25.18 2.59
N SER A 704 12.14 25.66 1.37
CA SER A 704 13.29 26.52 1.00
C SER A 704 12.91 27.99 0.75
N GLN A 705 11.78 28.47 1.26
CA GLN A 705 11.29 29.85 1.06
C GLN A 705 10.98 30.56 2.40
N PRO A 706 10.97 31.91 2.44
CA PRO A 706 10.70 32.68 3.67
C PRO A 706 9.32 32.41 4.29
N GLU A 707 8.32 32.06 3.48
CA GLU A 707 6.96 31.73 3.92
C GLU A 707 6.77 30.27 4.35
N SER A 708 7.86 29.51 4.54
CA SER A 708 7.83 28.10 4.97
C SER A 708 7.03 27.88 6.26
N PHE A 709 6.23 26.81 6.30
CA PHE A 709 5.55 26.37 7.52
C PHE A 709 5.30 24.87 7.57
N THR A 710 5.17 24.34 8.79
CA THR A 710 4.88 22.92 9.03
C THR A 710 3.40 22.69 9.34
N ILE A 711 2.85 21.59 8.83
CA ILE A 711 1.52 21.06 9.18
C ILE A 711 1.59 19.55 9.39
N ASN A 712 0.70 18.99 10.20
CA ASN A 712 0.45 17.55 10.23
C ASN A 712 -0.81 17.21 9.45
N VAL A 713 -0.84 16.07 8.77
CA VAL A 713 -1.97 15.63 7.93
C VAL A 713 -2.41 14.23 8.31
N GLU A 714 -3.72 14.00 8.37
CA GLU A 714 -4.38 12.70 8.56
C GLU A 714 -5.66 12.60 7.70
N PRO A 715 -6.22 11.40 7.46
CA PRO A 715 -7.50 11.26 6.77
C PRO A 715 -8.66 11.98 7.48
N TYR A 716 -9.60 12.52 6.68
CA TYR A 716 -10.87 13.03 7.16
C TYR A 716 -11.80 11.87 7.50
N ILE A 717 -12.33 11.85 8.74
CA ILE A 717 -13.39 10.94 9.15
C ILE A 717 -14.68 11.73 9.39
N ASP A 718 -15.78 11.23 8.81
CA ASP A 718 -17.10 11.81 8.95
C ASP A 718 -17.86 11.20 10.15
N GLY A 719 -18.73 11.99 10.79
CA GLY A 719 -19.52 11.57 11.95
C GLY A 719 -19.09 12.21 13.27
N ASP A 720 -19.57 11.67 14.40
CA ASP A 720 -19.40 12.28 15.71
C ASP A 720 -18.12 11.88 16.44
N PHE A 721 -17.39 12.91 16.87
CA PHE A 721 -16.14 12.80 17.62
C PHE A 721 -16.41 12.64 19.13
N VAL A 722 -15.85 11.59 19.71
CA VAL A 722 -16.00 11.19 21.10
C VAL A 722 -14.63 11.08 21.77
N LYS A 723 -14.49 11.73 22.94
CA LYS A 723 -13.35 11.52 23.83
C LYS A 723 -13.69 10.42 24.85
N LEU A 724 -13.01 9.28 24.76
CA LEU A 724 -13.27 8.11 25.63
C LEU A 724 -12.47 8.15 26.94
N THR A 725 -11.26 8.70 26.90
CA THR A 725 -10.38 8.94 28.06
C THR A 725 -9.67 10.29 27.92
N ASN A 726 -8.94 10.73 28.94
CA ASN A 726 -7.92 11.78 28.75
C ASN A 726 -6.53 11.36 29.25
N ASN A 727 -5.53 12.22 29.05
CA ASN A 727 -4.15 12.01 29.52
C ASN A 727 -3.96 12.01 31.06
N LEU A 728 -5.03 12.13 31.86
CA LEU A 728 -4.98 12.27 33.33
C LEU A 728 -6.04 11.43 34.07
N LYS A 729 -7.29 11.90 34.14
CA LYS A 729 -8.34 11.36 35.04
C LYS A 729 -9.70 11.07 34.38
N TYR A 730 -9.97 11.63 33.21
CA TYR A 730 -11.29 11.53 32.60
C TYR A 730 -11.49 10.19 31.92
N LYS A 731 -12.71 9.66 32.05
CA LYS A 731 -13.20 8.43 31.43
C LYS A 731 -14.67 8.66 31.06
N HIS A 732 -15.06 8.33 29.83
CA HIS A 732 -16.42 8.54 29.35
C HIS A 732 -17.44 7.62 30.07
N PRO A 733 -18.60 8.14 30.52
CA PRO A 733 -19.47 7.41 31.45
C PRO A 733 -20.51 6.46 30.79
N VAL A 734 -20.91 6.69 29.53
CA VAL A 734 -21.98 5.91 28.87
C VAL A 734 -21.40 4.81 27.96
N LEU A 735 -20.60 5.19 26.96
CA LEU A 735 -19.86 4.25 26.12
C LEU A 735 -18.81 3.51 26.96
N ASP A 736 -18.82 2.16 26.94
CA ASP A 736 -17.90 1.35 27.76
C ASP A 736 -16.45 1.48 27.28
N SER A 737 -15.73 2.39 27.93
CA SER A 737 -14.29 2.60 27.83
C SER A 737 -13.46 1.44 28.42
N GLY A 738 -14.07 0.28 28.67
CA GLY A 738 -13.40 -1.00 28.88
C GLY A 738 -12.41 -1.34 27.76
N LEU A 739 -12.80 -1.22 26.49
CA LEU A 739 -11.90 -1.49 25.36
C LEU A 739 -10.73 -0.49 25.33
N ALA A 740 -11.02 0.82 25.43
CA ALA A 740 -10.02 1.89 25.44
C ALA A 740 -9.02 1.75 26.62
N THR A 741 -9.51 1.52 27.84
CA THR A 741 -8.61 1.34 29.00
C THR A 741 -7.89 0.00 29.01
N ALA A 742 -8.41 -1.04 28.36
CA ALA A 742 -7.68 -2.28 28.12
C ALA A 742 -6.60 -2.13 27.05
N PHE A 743 -6.83 -1.30 26.03
CA PHE A 743 -5.79 -0.93 25.07
C PHE A 743 -4.65 -0.17 25.76
N THR A 744 -4.95 0.85 26.58
CA THR A 744 -3.93 1.55 27.39
C THR A 744 -3.14 0.58 28.29
N HIS A 745 -3.80 -0.33 29.01
CA HIS A 745 -3.13 -1.40 29.77
C HIS A 745 -2.23 -2.25 28.86
N PHE A 746 -2.77 -2.76 27.75
CA PHE A 746 -2.02 -3.57 26.79
C PHE A 746 -0.76 -2.86 26.29
N THR A 747 -0.81 -1.55 25.97
CA THR A 747 0.36 -0.81 25.49
C THR A 747 1.48 -0.73 26.55
N TYR A 748 1.12 -0.71 27.83
CA TYR A 748 2.09 -0.75 28.92
C TYR A 748 2.74 -2.13 29.08
N GLU A 749 1.99 -3.22 28.97
CA GLU A 749 2.58 -4.56 29.06
C GLU A 749 3.36 -4.94 27.79
N ALA A 750 2.83 -4.63 26.60
CA ALA A 750 3.43 -4.94 25.31
C ALA A 750 4.70 -4.10 25.00
N SER A 751 4.85 -2.93 25.62
CA SER A 751 6.09 -2.13 25.53
C SER A 751 7.19 -2.56 26.51
N GLY A 752 6.94 -3.57 27.36
CA GLY A 752 7.82 -3.91 28.46
C GLY A 752 7.85 -2.83 29.55
N GLN A 753 6.71 -2.18 29.81
CA GLN A 753 6.48 -1.11 30.80
C GLN A 753 7.11 0.26 30.46
N LYS A 754 7.65 0.44 29.24
CA LYS A 754 8.37 1.65 28.81
C LYS A 754 7.48 2.81 28.34
N LEU A 755 6.26 2.52 27.87
CA LEU A 755 5.31 3.54 27.43
C LEU A 755 3.86 3.14 27.67
N MET A 756 2.96 4.13 27.69
CA MET A 756 1.53 3.95 27.86
C MET A 756 0.77 4.95 26.98
N ILE A 757 -0.10 4.46 26.10
CA ILE A 757 -0.91 5.28 25.19
C ILE A 757 -2.25 5.63 25.85
N VAL A 758 -2.51 6.94 25.98
CA VAL A 758 -3.66 7.56 26.66
C VAL A 758 -4.29 8.65 25.78
N ASP A 759 -5.27 9.39 26.32
CA ASP A 759 -6.03 10.42 25.60
C ASP A 759 -6.88 9.86 24.44
N ILE A 760 -7.27 8.57 24.55
CA ILE A 760 -8.03 7.82 23.53
C ILE A 760 -9.31 8.58 23.13
N GLN A 761 -9.38 9.00 21.86
CA GLN A 761 -10.42 9.87 21.30
C GLN A 761 -10.52 9.72 19.77
N GLY A 762 -11.70 9.97 19.23
CA GLY A 762 -12.00 9.89 17.79
C GLY A 762 -13.44 9.49 17.52
N TRP A 763 -13.72 8.85 16.39
CA TRP A 763 -15.07 8.58 15.89
C TRP A 763 -15.49 7.14 16.15
N THR A 764 -16.74 6.95 16.60
CA THR A 764 -17.32 5.62 16.85
C THR A 764 -18.51 5.37 15.91
N THR A 765 -18.73 4.11 15.55
CA THR A 765 -19.96 3.69 14.88
C THR A 765 -21.15 3.77 15.82
N VAL A 766 -22.33 4.15 15.29
CA VAL A 766 -23.53 4.52 16.07
C VAL A 766 -24.09 3.34 16.91
N ASP A 767 -23.85 2.10 16.49
CA ASP A 767 -24.27 0.90 17.23
C ASP A 767 -23.17 0.28 18.13
N GLY A 768 -21.97 0.87 18.13
CA GLY A 768 -20.82 0.42 18.93
C GLY A 768 -20.21 -0.93 18.54
N ARG A 769 -20.56 -1.51 17.38
CA ARG A 769 -20.06 -2.83 16.94
C ARG A 769 -19.18 -2.80 15.70
N GLY A 770 -19.17 -1.70 14.95
CA GLY A 770 -18.23 -1.48 13.85
C GLY A 770 -16.85 -1.02 14.31
N VAL A 771 -16.07 -0.46 13.37
CA VAL A 771 -14.75 0.13 13.64
C VAL A 771 -14.92 1.45 14.39
N THR A 772 -14.01 1.72 15.32
CA THR A 772 -13.83 3.01 15.99
C THR A 772 -12.46 3.58 15.61
N TYR A 773 -12.42 4.76 14.99
CA TYR A 773 -11.20 5.39 14.52
C TYR A 773 -10.70 6.44 15.53
N PHE A 774 -9.44 6.35 15.93
CA PHE A 774 -8.80 7.26 16.88
C PHE A 774 -7.74 8.15 16.22
N THR A 775 -7.55 9.32 16.81
CA THR A 775 -6.59 10.38 16.41
C THR A 775 -6.01 11.03 17.66
N ASP A 776 -4.94 11.82 17.51
CA ASP A 776 -4.36 12.68 18.53
C ASP A 776 -4.14 12.01 19.90
N PRO A 777 -3.51 10.82 19.98
CA PRO A 777 -3.19 10.20 21.26
C PRO A 777 -2.08 10.96 21.98
N GLN A 778 -2.03 10.82 23.30
CA GLN A 778 -0.85 11.18 24.08
C GLN A 778 -0.16 9.91 24.58
N ILE A 779 1.17 9.90 24.58
CA ILE A 779 1.97 8.82 25.18
C ILE A 779 2.65 9.32 26.46
N HIS A 780 2.57 8.54 27.52
CA HIS A 780 3.40 8.67 28.72
C HIS A 780 4.55 7.67 28.64
N SER A 781 5.80 8.12 28.81
CA SER A 781 7.00 7.28 28.68
C SER A 781 8.20 7.92 29.36
N GLU A 782 9.20 7.11 29.72
CA GLU A 782 10.55 7.56 30.11
C GLU A 782 11.21 8.45 29.05
N GLU A 783 10.86 8.29 27.76
CA GLU A 783 11.33 9.12 26.64
C GLU A 783 10.61 10.49 26.60
N ILE A 784 10.87 11.34 27.61
CA ILE A 784 10.23 12.66 27.82
C ILE A 784 10.27 13.55 26.56
N LYS A 785 11.33 13.46 25.74
CA LYS A 785 11.50 14.27 24.52
C LYS A 785 10.80 13.71 23.26
N LYS A 786 10.42 12.43 23.21
CA LYS A 786 9.96 11.79 21.96
C LYS A 786 8.47 11.98 21.67
N TYR A 787 7.67 12.15 22.71
CA TYR A 787 6.20 12.10 22.65
C TYR A 787 5.52 13.43 23.03
N GLY A 788 6.18 14.56 22.75
CA GLY A 788 5.60 15.88 22.91
C GLY A 788 5.41 16.33 24.37
N ARG A 789 4.99 17.59 24.52
CA ARG A 789 4.88 18.25 25.84
C ARG A 789 3.79 17.70 26.76
N GLY A 790 2.93 16.80 26.28
CA GLY A 790 1.91 16.14 27.08
C GLY A 790 2.37 14.82 27.71
N ASN A 791 3.60 14.36 27.45
CA ASN A 791 4.19 13.22 28.16
C ASN A 791 4.45 13.62 29.62
N LEU A 792 3.75 12.97 30.55
CA LEU A 792 3.85 13.21 32.00
C LEU A 792 4.66 12.13 32.73
N GLY A 793 5.30 11.21 32.00
CA GLY A 793 6.08 10.10 32.55
C GLY A 793 5.31 9.28 33.59
N ASP A 794 6.01 8.87 34.65
CA ASP A 794 5.44 8.09 35.77
C ASP A 794 4.22 8.73 36.41
N ARG A 795 4.17 10.07 36.50
CA ARG A 795 3.00 10.77 37.05
C ARG A 795 1.76 10.53 36.20
N GLY A 796 1.91 10.44 34.88
CA GLY A 796 0.84 10.07 33.96
C GLY A 796 0.43 8.60 34.11
N VAL A 797 1.40 7.69 34.15
CA VAL A 797 1.18 6.25 34.35
C VAL A 797 0.45 5.96 35.67
N GLN A 798 0.91 6.53 36.78
CA GLN A 798 0.27 6.41 38.09
C GLN A 798 -1.14 7.00 38.13
N ALA A 799 -1.40 8.09 37.41
CA ALA A 799 -2.74 8.69 37.32
C ALA A 799 -3.72 7.75 36.60
N PHE A 800 -3.31 7.14 35.48
CA PHE A 800 -4.12 6.14 34.78
C PHE A 800 -4.51 4.97 35.70
N TRP A 801 -3.54 4.34 36.36
CA TRP A 801 -3.79 3.18 37.22
C TRP A 801 -4.67 3.48 38.44
N ARG A 802 -4.60 4.70 38.96
CA ARG A 802 -5.32 5.16 40.15
C ARG A 802 -6.75 5.61 39.84
N GLU A 803 -6.94 6.30 38.73
CA GLU A 803 -8.15 7.10 38.45
C GLU A 803 -9.00 6.49 37.32
N GLN A 804 -8.38 6.10 36.20
CA GLN A 804 -9.09 5.61 35.01
C GLN A 804 -9.27 4.09 35.01
N HIS A 805 -8.25 3.37 35.48
CA HIS A 805 -8.19 1.93 35.47
C HIS A 805 -7.82 1.35 36.86
N PRO A 806 -8.64 1.57 37.91
CA PRO A 806 -8.39 1.02 39.25
C PRO A 806 -8.56 -0.51 39.32
N ARG A 807 -9.23 -1.14 38.35
CA ARG A 807 -9.43 -2.60 38.25
C ARG A 807 -9.46 -3.04 36.79
N CYS A 808 -8.92 -4.23 36.50
CA CYS A 808 -8.91 -4.83 35.17
C CYS A 808 -10.31 -5.28 34.74
N ASN A 809 -10.67 -4.99 33.48
CA ASN A 809 -12.02 -5.20 32.95
C ASN A 809 -12.16 -6.59 32.25
N LYS A 810 -13.20 -6.79 31.41
CA LYS A 810 -13.40 -8.05 30.66
C LYS A 810 -12.27 -8.29 29.65
N VAL A 811 -11.91 -7.28 28.85
CA VAL A 811 -10.87 -7.35 27.81
C VAL A 811 -9.49 -7.59 28.41
N CYS A 812 -9.12 -6.90 29.50
CA CYS A 812 -7.85 -7.14 30.20
C CYS A 812 -7.69 -8.61 30.65
N ARG A 813 -8.76 -9.21 31.19
CA ARG A 813 -8.75 -10.61 31.65
C ARG A 813 -8.71 -11.60 30.49
N LEU A 814 -9.40 -11.31 29.39
CA LEU A 814 -9.38 -12.09 28.15
C LEU A 814 -7.97 -12.15 27.55
N LEU A 815 -7.31 -10.98 27.46
CA LEU A 815 -5.92 -10.83 27.01
C LEU A 815 -4.88 -11.26 28.08
N LYS A 816 -5.32 -11.75 29.24
CA LYS A 816 -4.51 -12.21 30.38
C LYS A 816 -3.49 -11.17 30.89
N LEU A 817 -3.83 -9.88 30.77
CA LEU A 817 -2.92 -8.78 31.08
C LEU A 817 -2.62 -8.67 32.58
N LYS A 818 -1.34 -8.46 32.91
CA LYS A 818 -0.84 -8.32 34.28
C LYS A 818 -0.92 -6.86 34.73
N ARG A 819 -1.56 -6.62 35.87
CA ARG A 819 -1.54 -5.29 36.51
C ARG A 819 -0.21 -5.11 37.26
N PRO A 820 0.54 -4.02 37.06
CA PRO A 820 1.70 -3.71 37.88
C PRO A 820 1.30 -3.47 39.35
N LEU A 821 2.18 -3.88 40.27
CA LEU A 821 2.03 -3.56 41.69
C LEU A 821 2.37 -2.09 41.90
N MET A 822 1.36 -1.28 42.23
CA MET A 822 1.58 0.11 42.64
C MET A 822 2.28 0.13 44.00
N THR A 823 3.50 0.68 44.06
CA THR A 823 4.06 1.19 45.31
C THR A 823 3.22 2.38 45.79
N SER A 824 3.04 2.47 47.11
CA SER A 824 2.11 3.40 47.79
C SER A 824 2.70 4.78 48.02
#